data_AF-H1YGG7-F1
#
_entry.id   AF-H1YGG7-F1
#
_cell.length_a   1.000
_cell.length_b   1.000
_cell.length_c   1.000
_cell.angle_alpha   90.00
_cell.angle_beta   90.00
_cell.angle_gamma   90.00
#
_symmetry.space_group_name_H-M   'P 1'
#
loop_
_entity.id
_entity.type
_entity.pdbx_description
1 polymer ?
#
loop_
_entity_poly.entity_id
_entity_poly.type
_entity_poly.pdbx_seq_one_letter_code
_entity_poly.pdbx_strand_id
1 'polypeptide(L)'
;MSIKVAIRHYTSYKYSRHIKLSPQVIRLRPAAHSRTLIKGYSLKISPENHFINWQQDPFGNYLARIVFPDPVNEFIVDVEVIADMVVINPFDFFVEDYAKDYPFTYEEALQKNLVPYLEITESGPLLKQLIDKAHDLLKTTPVTLDFLVALNQMLYREISYNVRMEPGIQSCEDTLTLKSGSCRDVAWLFVQLLRHFNMAARFASGYLVQLKPDIKSLFGASGPEEDFTDLHAWAEVYLPGAGWVGLDATSGLFAGEGHIPLACTPDPQSAAPISGMAEACETEFEFKNTITRVEEKPRVTKPFSDKQWDDIMALGDQVDEEFEANNVRLTMGGEPTFVAIDNNEAPEWNSAADGEHKRRLSNILFHKLKNEYGKGALMQYGQGKWYPGEPLPRWKLACYWRKDDIPLWNNDTLMADLSKDYGLTARDAERFMQAFTQELHIDPGYITATYEDPFYFLWEESKTPINVDPLKVDLKSPLERQKLAELLNNGLNEPVGYVVPIKWDFERSNWQSCKWSFRRNNLFLVPGNSPVGLRLPLDSIQYFNPEEQETLPEHSLFADVEALPNANRYIPEAGPDFNNSPIIFKTALVVEVRQGKLFIFFPPTSYFEHYLYLVNAVERTAEKLNVPVLIEGYDPPSDNRVTKMMITPDPGVIEVNIHPASSWRELAENYDILYKKAAESKLATEKFNVDGRHTGTGGGNHVTLGGLTPADSPLLRRPDILRSFITFWQHHPSLSYLFSTQFIGPTSQAPRVDEGRVENLYELEIAFQQIPDGGENEVPFWLVDRIFRHFLTDITGNTHRSEFCIDKLYSPDSSSGRLGILEFRGFDMPPHYRMSMVQFLLIRTLLAWFWKTPYNHKLVRWGTELHDRFLLPHYCHKDMTEVVNSLRDAGYGFDISWFEPFFSFRFPFLGQLQVDDINIEIRMAIEPWHVLGEEMSSTGTARFVDSSLERVQVKVSGLTDSRYTFLCNGIKIPLVSTGIQGEYIAGVRYRAWQPPSALHPTIGVDTPLVFDLFDTWTQKSVAACQYHVSHPGGRSYDTYPVNSYEAESRIISRFFDFGHSIGLVEPTINQATAGGRFITKMNILPKYTITNEVINPDYPYTMDLRRYKNAKNL
;
A
#
# COMPACT_ATOMS: atom_id res chain seq x y z
N MET A 1 -16.28 5.71 0.57
CA MET A 1 -16.26 6.85 1.51
C MET A 1 -16.49 8.10 0.70
N SER A 2 -17.70 8.62 0.69
CA SER A 2 -18.04 9.76 -0.17
C SER A 2 -17.77 11.10 0.50
N ILE A 3 -17.41 12.09 -0.30
CA ILE A 3 -17.37 13.50 0.10
C ILE A 3 -18.71 14.12 -0.26
N LYS A 4 -19.42 14.69 0.71
CA LYS A 4 -20.64 15.45 0.40
C LYS A 4 -20.27 16.88 0.09
N VAL A 5 -20.76 17.36 -1.04
CA VAL A 5 -20.51 18.72 -1.51
C VAL A 5 -21.81 19.49 -1.64
N ALA A 6 -21.77 20.78 -1.32
CA ALA A 6 -22.79 21.74 -1.67
C ALA A 6 -22.30 22.57 -2.85
N ILE A 7 -23.03 22.51 -3.96
CA ILE A 7 -22.85 23.34 -5.15
C ILE A 7 -23.86 24.47 -5.03
N ARG A 8 -23.42 25.71 -5.20
CA ARG A 8 -24.31 26.86 -5.34
C ARG A 8 -24.04 27.54 -6.67
N HIS A 9 -25.07 27.60 -7.50
CA HIS A 9 -25.11 28.33 -8.76
C HIS A 9 -25.93 29.59 -8.55
N TYR A 10 -25.29 30.74 -8.75
CA TYR A 10 -25.92 32.05 -8.63
C TYR A 10 -25.79 32.79 -9.95
N THR A 11 -26.93 33.19 -10.51
CA THR A 11 -27.00 34.05 -11.69
C THR A 11 -27.90 35.23 -11.40
N SER A 12 -27.45 36.44 -11.70
CA SER A 12 -28.19 37.69 -11.52
C SER A 12 -28.14 38.53 -12.80
N TYR A 13 -29.31 38.94 -13.26
CA TYR A 13 -29.49 39.90 -14.33
C TYR A 13 -30.09 41.17 -13.72
N LYS A 14 -29.39 42.31 -13.81
CA LYS A 14 -29.93 43.62 -13.42
C LYS A 14 -30.19 44.43 -14.68
N TYR A 15 -31.41 44.89 -14.84
CA TYR A 15 -31.85 45.63 -16.01
C TYR A 15 -31.83 47.12 -15.73
N SER A 16 -31.38 47.93 -16.68
CA SER A 16 -31.31 49.40 -16.53
C SER A 16 -32.68 50.07 -16.35
N ARG A 17 -33.77 49.34 -16.64
CA ARG A 17 -35.17 49.75 -16.44
C ARG A 17 -36.03 48.53 -16.13
N HIS A 18 -37.28 48.77 -15.72
CA HIS A 18 -38.27 47.71 -15.64
C HIS A 18 -38.60 47.19 -17.05
N ILE A 19 -38.52 45.88 -17.24
CA ILE A 19 -38.78 45.19 -18.50
C ILE A 19 -39.80 44.07 -18.32
N LYS A 20 -40.52 43.73 -19.38
CA LYS A 20 -41.27 42.47 -19.41
C LYS A 20 -40.34 41.32 -19.80
N LEU A 21 -40.37 40.26 -19.01
CA LEU A 21 -39.78 38.98 -19.36
C LEU A 21 -40.85 38.08 -19.97
N SER A 22 -40.53 37.47 -21.11
CA SER A 22 -41.32 36.33 -21.57
C SER A 22 -41.11 35.14 -20.62
N PRO A 23 -41.90 34.06 -20.75
CA PRO A 23 -41.69 32.88 -19.92
C PRO A 23 -40.24 32.37 -19.98
N GLN A 24 -39.58 32.35 -18.83
CA GLN A 24 -38.22 31.85 -18.70
C GLN A 24 -38.27 30.36 -18.39
N VAL A 25 -37.30 29.59 -18.88
CA VAL A 25 -37.15 28.16 -18.62
C VAL A 25 -35.79 27.93 -18.00
N ILE A 26 -35.78 27.37 -16.79
CA ILE A 26 -34.57 27.05 -16.02
C ILE A 26 -34.39 25.53 -16.01
N ARG A 27 -33.20 25.06 -16.40
CA ARG A 27 -32.80 23.65 -16.51
C ARG A 27 -31.67 23.29 -15.55
N LEU A 28 -31.67 23.88 -14.36
CA LEU A 28 -30.59 23.75 -13.38
C LEU A 28 -30.83 22.67 -12.33
N ARG A 29 -31.85 21.82 -12.52
CA ARG A 29 -32.13 20.67 -11.66
C ARG A 29 -31.43 19.43 -12.22
N PRO A 30 -30.62 18.70 -11.42
CA PRO A 30 -30.00 17.46 -11.86
C PRO A 30 -30.98 16.47 -12.48
N ALA A 31 -30.55 15.84 -13.57
CA ALA A 31 -31.33 14.87 -14.31
C ALA A 31 -31.57 13.61 -13.48
N ALA A 32 -32.73 12.97 -13.68
CA ALA A 32 -33.12 11.78 -12.92
C ALA A 32 -32.17 10.58 -13.10
N HIS A 33 -31.42 10.55 -14.21
CA HIS A 33 -30.46 9.50 -14.53
C HIS A 33 -29.02 9.84 -14.11
N SER A 34 -28.82 10.92 -13.32
CA SER A 34 -27.51 11.22 -12.76
C SER A 34 -27.00 10.03 -11.93
N ARG A 35 -25.76 9.61 -12.19
CA ARG A 35 -25.11 8.54 -11.43
C ARG A 35 -24.67 9.04 -10.04
N THR A 36 -24.40 10.33 -9.92
CA THR A 36 -24.07 11.00 -8.65
C THR A 36 -25.34 11.22 -7.85
N LEU A 37 -25.37 10.71 -6.61
CA LEU A 37 -26.58 10.74 -5.79
C LEU A 37 -26.84 12.15 -5.26
N ILE A 38 -27.97 12.72 -5.66
CA ILE A 38 -28.41 14.06 -5.24
C ILE A 38 -29.25 13.95 -3.96
N LYS A 39 -28.74 14.50 -2.86
CA LYS A 39 -29.39 14.48 -1.53
C LYS A 39 -30.31 15.67 -1.29
N GLY A 40 -30.06 16.78 -1.96
CA GLY A 40 -30.83 18.01 -1.79
C GLY A 40 -30.77 18.89 -3.03
N TYR A 41 -31.87 19.60 -3.28
CA TYR A 41 -32.01 20.58 -4.35
C TYR A 41 -32.88 21.73 -3.86
N SER A 42 -32.43 22.97 -4.07
CA SER A 42 -33.19 24.18 -3.82
C SER A 42 -33.10 25.11 -5.03
N LEU A 43 -34.22 25.74 -5.37
CA LEU A 43 -34.32 26.78 -6.40
C LEU A 43 -35.01 28.00 -5.80
N LYS A 44 -34.27 29.10 -5.68
CA LYS A 44 -34.78 30.40 -5.25
C LYS A 44 -34.74 31.36 -6.43
N ILE A 45 -35.83 32.09 -6.63
CA ILE A 45 -36.00 33.00 -7.74
C ILE A 45 -36.44 34.36 -7.19
N SER A 46 -35.80 35.42 -7.64
CA SER A 46 -36.24 36.80 -7.37
C SER A 46 -36.53 37.51 -8.69
N PRO A 47 -37.57 38.37 -8.77
CA PRO A 47 -38.49 38.77 -7.69
C PRO A 47 -39.47 37.67 -7.24
N GLU A 48 -39.94 37.73 -5.98
CA GLU A 48 -40.81 36.70 -5.38
C GLU A 48 -42.18 36.57 -6.05
N ASN A 49 -42.69 37.66 -6.66
CA ASN A 49 -43.96 37.63 -7.39
C ASN A 49 -43.80 36.99 -8.78
N HIS A 50 -43.79 35.67 -8.85
CA HIS A 50 -43.73 34.89 -10.08
C HIS A 50 -44.57 33.62 -9.99
N PHE A 51 -44.92 33.07 -11.16
CA PHE A 51 -45.50 31.73 -11.27
C PHE A 51 -44.43 30.74 -11.70
N ILE A 52 -44.27 29.65 -10.97
CA ILE A 52 -43.43 28.51 -11.33
C ILE A 52 -44.28 27.32 -11.75
N ASN A 53 -43.95 26.70 -12.89
CA ASN A 53 -44.53 25.45 -13.34
C ASN A 53 -43.43 24.44 -13.69
N TRP A 54 -43.41 23.31 -12.99
CA TRP A 54 -42.46 22.22 -13.24
C TRP A 54 -42.96 21.31 -14.35
N GLN A 55 -42.09 21.04 -15.32
CA GLN A 55 -42.40 20.24 -16.50
C GLN A 55 -41.24 19.29 -16.82
N GLN A 56 -41.51 18.31 -17.69
CA GLN A 56 -40.47 17.53 -18.37
C GLN A 56 -40.56 17.75 -19.87
N ASP A 57 -39.42 17.86 -20.53
CA ASP A 57 -39.35 17.87 -21.99
C ASP A 57 -39.49 16.44 -22.57
N PRO A 58 -39.62 16.28 -23.90
CA PRO A 58 -39.70 14.95 -24.52
C PRO A 58 -38.49 14.05 -24.30
N PHE A 59 -37.37 14.59 -23.81
CA PHE A 59 -36.13 13.87 -23.52
C PHE A 59 -35.98 13.52 -22.02
N GLY A 60 -36.96 13.90 -21.19
CA GLY A 60 -37.01 13.61 -19.76
C GLY A 60 -36.27 14.62 -18.88
N ASN A 61 -35.82 15.76 -19.42
CA ASN A 61 -35.13 16.80 -18.65
C ASN A 61 -36.13 17.60 -17.80
N TYR A 62 -35.73 17.97 -16.59
CA TYR A 62 -36.56 18.81 -15.71
C TYR A 62 -36.50 20.29 -16.13
N LEU A 63 -37.67 20.90 -16.28
CA LEU A 63 -37.82 22.31 -16.66
C LEU A 63 -38.62 23.06 -15.59
N ALA A 64 -38.07 24.13 -15.03
CA ALA A 64 -38.84 25.11 -14.27
C ALA A 64 -39.22 26.27 -15.18
N ARG A 65 -40.50 26.37 -15.55
CA ARG A 65 -41.02 27.45 -16.38
C ARG A 65 -41.54 28.58 -15.49
N ILE A 66 -40.93 29.75 -15.60
CA ILE A 66 -41.16 30.92 -14.76
C ILE A 66 -41.87 32.00 -15.56
N VAL A 67 -42.94 32.56 -15.00
CA VAL A 67 -43.69 33.67 -15.61
C VAL A 67 -43.81 34.80 -14.60
N PHE A 68 -43.34 35.98 -14.97
CA PHE A 68 -43.49 37.19 -14.17
C PHE A 68 -44.75 37.95 -14.62
N PRO A 69 -45.72 38.20 -13.73
CA PRO A 69 -46.91 38.99 -14.05
C PRO A 69 -46.57 40.47 -14.25
N ASP A 70 -45.61 40.99 -13.49
CA ASP A 70 -45.22 42.39 -13.48
C ASP A 70 -43.88 42.59 -14.20
N PRO A 71 -43.63 43.80 -14.77
CA PRO A 71 -42.29 44.17 -15.23
C PRO A 71 -41.27 44.09 -14.10
N VAL A 72 -40.09 43.56 -14.39
CA VAL A 72 -39.00 43.36 -13.42
C VAL A 72 -37.79 44.22 -13.76
N ASN A 73 -37.05 44.66 -12.75
CA ASN A 73 -35.77 45.37 -12.89
C ASN A 73 -34.57 44.46 -12.54
N GLU A 74 -34.81 43.29 -11.97
CA GLU A 74 -33.81 42.27 -11.69
C GLU A 74 -34.41 40.88 -11.95
N PHE A 75 -33.56 39.91 -12.25
CA PHE A 75 -33.91 38.49 -12.30
C PHE A 75 -32.75 37.69 -11.71
N ILE A 76 -33.00 37.00 -10.59
CA ILE A 76 -32.00 36.22 -9.87
C ILE A 76 -32.44 34.76 -9.85
N VAL A 77 -31.50 33.88 -10.15
CA VAL A 77 -31.63 32.43 -10.04
C VAL A 77 -30.53 31.93 -9.11
N ASP A 78 -30.93 31.42 -7.94
CA ASP A 78 -30.03 30.87 -6.93
C ASP A 78 -30.39 29.40 -6.68
N VAL A 79 -29.50 28.51 -7.10
CA VAL A 79 -29.68 27.06 -7.05
C VAL A 79 -28.64 26.46 -6.13
N GLU A 80 -29.09 25.63 -5.20
CA GLU A 80 -28.22 24.85 -4.33
C GLU A 80 -28.45 23.35 -4.55
N VAL A 81 -27.38 22.59 -4.71
CA VAL A 81 -27.40 21.13 -4.90
C VAL A 81 -26.48 20.49 -3.87
N ILE A 82 -26.99 19.52 -3.13
CA ILE A 82 -26.17 18.67 -2.26
C ILE A 82 -25.95 17.34 -2.98
N ALA A 83 -24.70 17.06 -3.35
CA ALA A 83 -24.30 15.88 -4.09
C ALA A 83 -23.35 15.01 -3.28
N ASP A 84 -23.48 13.69 -3.44
CA ASP A 84 -22.63 12.68 -2.82
C ASP A 84 -21.55 12.23 -3.80
N MET A 85 -20.31 12.71 -3.62
CA MET A 85 -19.19 12.43 -4.53
C MET A 85 -18.62 11.04 -4.23
N VAL A 86 -19.31 10.03 -4.74
CA VAL A 86 -18.90 8.63 -4.73
C VAL A 86 -18.15 8.33 -6.02
N VAL A 87 -16.99 7.69 -5.94
CA VAL A 87 -16.19 7.37 -7.12
C VAL A 87 -16.97 6.48 -8.08
N ILE A 88 -17.01 6.88 -9.34
CA ILE A 88 -17.72 6.16 -10.39
C ILE A 88 -16.74 5.62 -11.41
N ASN A 89 -16.75 4.31 -11.65
CA ASN A 89 -16.04 3.74 -12.78
C ASN A 89 -16.81 4.08 -14.08
N PRO A 90 -16.24 4.90 -14.98
CA PRO A 90 -16.92 5.30 -16.20
C PRO A 90 -17.05 4.16 -17.20
N PHE A 91 -16.27 3.08 -17.05
CA PHE A 91 -16.31 1.89 -17.91
C PHE A 91 -17.20 0.78 -17.36
N ASP A 92 -18.02 1.06 -16.34
CA ASP A 92 -18.82 0.05 -15.65
C ASP A 92 -20.14 -0.31 -16.32
N PHE A 93 -20.06 -0.96 -17.49
CA PHE A 93 -21.21 -1.35 -18.30
C PHE A 93 -20.90 -2.50 -19.27
N PHE A 94 -21.91 -3.19 -19.79
CA PHE A 94 -21.71 -4.19 -20.84
C PHE A 94 -22.19 -3.65 -22.18
N VAL A 95 -21.53 -4.04 -23.26
CA VAL A 95 -21.98 -3.75 -24.61
C VAL A 95 -22.51 -5.06 -25.20
N GLU A 96 -23.60 -4.98 -25.97
CA GLU A 96 -24.13 -6.15 -26.69
C GLU A 96 -23.07 -6.74 -27.64
N ASP A 97 -23.07 -8.06 -27.81
CA ASP A 97 -22.06 -8.76 -28.60
C ASP A 97 -21.93 -8.20 -30.04
N TYR A 98 -23.05 -7.81 -30.65
CA TYR A 98 -23.06 -7.26 -32.01
C TYR A 98 -22.49 -5.83 -32.12
N ALA A 99 -22.35 -5.12 -31.00
CA ALA A 99 -21.82 -3.76 -30.93
C ALA A 99 -20.44 -3.69 -30.26
N LYS A 100 -19.86 -4.84 -29.90
CA LYS A 100 -18.53 -4.94 -29.30
C LYS A 100 -17.44 -4.34 -30.19
N ASP A 101 -17.51 -4.64 -31.49
CA ASP A 101 -16.60 -4.12 -32.51
C ASP A 101 -17.32 -3.13 -33.43
N TYR A 102 -16.61 -2.11 -33.90
CA TYR A 102 -17.10 -1.14 -34.87
C TYR A 102 -16.62 -1.51 -36.29
N PRO A 103 -17.47 -1.38 -37.34
CA PRO A 103 -18.83 -0.83 -37.33
C PRO A 103 -19.91 -1.81 -36.87
N PHE A 104 -20.93 -1.29 -36.20
CA PHE A 104 -22.15 -2.02 -35.85
C PHE A 104 -23.40 -1.27 -36.33
N THR A 105 -24.53 -1.99 -36.37
CA THR A 105 -25.84 -1.43 -36.73
C THR A 105 -26.81 -1.62 -35.58
N TYR A 106 -27.56 -0.57 -35.22
CA TYR A 106 -28.63 -0.66 -34.23
C TYR A 106 -29.76 -1.56 -34.73
N GLU A 107 -30.41 -2.30 -33.82
CA GLU A 107 -31.66 -2.99 -34.14
C GLU A 107 -32.74 -1.99 -34.61
N GLU A 108 -33.56 -2.37 -35.59
CA GLU A 108 -34.51 -1.46 -36.26
C GLU A 108 -35.43 -0.70 -35.28
N ALA A 109 -35.96 -1.39 -34.27
CA ALA A 109 -36.84 -0.80 -33.27
C ALA A 109 -36.12 0.25 -32.41
N LEU A 110 -34.86 -0.05 -32.02
CA LEU A 110 -34.02 0.87 -31.26
C LEU A 110 -33.60 2.06 -32.12
N GLN A 111 -33.17 1.82 -33.36
CA GLN A 111 -32.78 2.87 -34.31
C GLN A 111 -33.92 3.86 -34.54
N LYS A 112 -35.17 3.39 -34.65
CA LYS A 112 -36.36 4.25 -34.78
C LYS A 112 -36.51 5.23 -33.62
N ASN A 113 -36.17 4.81 -32.40
CA ASN A 113 -36.23 5.68 -31.22
C ASN A 113 -35.02 6.63 -31.14
N LEU A 114 -33.91 6.27 -31.78
CA LEU A 114 -32.66 7.04 -31.77
C LEU A 114 -32.53 8.06 -32.91
N VAL A 115 -33.51 8.13 -33.83
CA VAL A 115 -33.45 9.02 -35.02
C VAL A 115 -33.02 10.46 -34.71
N PRO A 116 -33.58 11.16 -33.69
CA PRO A 116 -33.16 12.54 -33.38
C PRO A 116 -31.69 12.67 -32.99
N TYR A 117 -31.09 11.59 -32.48
CA TYR A 117 -29.70 11.55 -32.01
C TYR A 117 -28.72 11.11 -33.10
N LEU A 118 -29.22 10.72 -34.28
CA LEU A 118 -28.42 10.34 -35.46
C LEU A 118 -28.39 11.45 -36.52
N GLU A 119 -29.12 12.56 -36.31
CA GLU A 119 -29.26 13.63 -37.29
C GLU A 119 -27.96 14.43 -37.47
N ILE A 120 -27.39 14.36 -38.68
CA ILE A 120 -26.21 15.13 -39.07
C ILE A 120 -26.66 16.51 -39.56
N THR A 121 -26.37 17.56 -38.79
CA THR A 121 -26.69 18.95 -39.18
C THR A 121 -25.51 19.72 -39.79
N GLU A 122 -24.27 19.26 -39.58
CA GLU A 122 -23.04 19.90 -40.07
C GLU A 122 -22.13 18.90 -40.82
N SER A 123 -21.58 19.33 -41.97
CA SER A 123 -20.77 18.49 -42.86
C SER A 123 -19.74 19.29 -43.67
N GLY A 124 -19.04 20.22 -43.02
CA GLY A 124 -18.03 21.05 -43.67
C GLY A 124 -16.74 20.30 -44.06
N PRO A 125 -15.83 20.95 -44.82
CA PRO A 125 -14.61 20.32 -45.33
C PRO A 125 -13.60 19.92 -44.25
N LEU A 126 -13.38 20.71 -43.20
CA LEU A 126 -12.46 20.35 -42.11
C LEU A 126 -13.04 19.24 -41.25
N LEU A 127 -14.37 19.24 -41.03
CA LEU A 127 -15.02 18.14 -40.32
C LEU A 127 -14.87 16.82 -41.10
N LYS A 128 -14.97 16.84 -42.43
CA LYS A 128 -14.69 15.66 -43.28
C LYS A 128 -13.24 15.19 -43.15
N GLN A 129 -12.26 16.10 -43.12
CA GLN A 129 -10.86 15.73 -42.90
C GLN A 129 -10.64 15.09 -41.52
N LEU A 130 -11.32 15.60 -40.49
CA LEU A 130 -11.29 15.00 -39.15
C LEU A 130 -11.90 13.59 -39.14
N ILE A 131 -13.01 13.40 -39.86
CA ILE A 131 -13.65 12.08 -40.03
C ILE A 131 -12.71 11.10 -40.74
N ASP A 132 -12.04 11.53 -41.81
CA ASP A 132 -11.06 10.70 -42.53
C ASP A 132 -9.90 10.29 -41.61
N LYS A 133 -9.41 11.22 -40.78
CA LYS A 133 -8.39 10.95 -39.78
C LYS A 133 -8.89 9.99 -38.69
N ALA A 134 -10.13 10.16 -38.23
CA ALA A 134 -10.75 9.26 -37.25
C ALA A 134 -10.91 7.84 -37.82
N HIS A 135 -11.19 7.67 -39.12
CA HIS A 135 -11.20 6.36 -39.76
C HIS A 135 -9.85 5.63 -39.68
N ASP A 136 -8.72 6.34 -39.66
CA ASP A 136 -7.40 5.71 -39.53
C ASP A 136 -7.22 5.01 -38.16
N LEU A 137 -7.88 5.48 -37.10
CA LEU A 137 -7.83 4.86 -35.76
C LEU A 137 -8.45 3.45 -35.75
N LEU A 138 -9.37 3.16 -36.67
CA LEU A 138 -10.01 1.84 -36.78
C LEU A 138 -9.06 0.77 -37.33
N LYS A 139 -7.95 1.16 -37.98
CA LYS A 139 -6.94 0.21 -38.47
C LYS A 139 -6.23 -0.51 -37.32
N THR A 140 -6.15 0.12 -36.15
CA THR A 140 -5.45 -0.40 -34.96
C THR A 140 -6.39 -0.81 -33.83
N THR A 141 -7.66 -0.38 -33.87
CA THR A 141 -8.57 -0.42 -32.71
C THR A 141 -10.01 -0.72 -33.16
N PRO A 142 -10.33 -1.97 -33.53
CA PRO A 142 -11.68 -2.33 -33.99
C PRO A 142 -12.70 -2.40 -32.85
N VAL A 143 -12.25 -2.56 -31.60
CA VAL A 143 -13.12 -2.61 -30.42
C VAL A 143 -13.77 -1.23 -30.22
N THR A 144 -15.11 -1.20 -30.17
CA THR A 144 -15.91 0.04 -30.11
C THR A 144 -15.47 0.96 -28.96
N LEU A 145 -15.23 0.40 -27.77
CA LEU A 145 -14.84 1.19 -26.59
C LEU A 145 -13.45 1.82 -26.78
N ASP A 146 -12.47 1.04 -27.24
CA ASP A 146 -11.12 1.53 -27.46
C ASP A 146 -11.09 2.60 -28.57
N PHE A 147 -11.93 2.44 -29.60
CA PHE A 147 -12.14 3.45 -30.64
C PHE A 147 -12.69 4.76 -30.06
N LEU A 148 -13.70 4.69 -29.18
CA LEU A 148 -14.24 5.88 -28.50
C LEU A 148 -13.19 6.57 -27.61
N VAL A 149 -12.38 5.79 -26.88
CA VAL A 149 -11.26 6.32 -26.08
C VAL A 149 -10.25 7.04 -26.98
N ALA A 150 -9.86 6.41 -28.09
CA ALA A 150 -8.92 7.00 -29.05
C ALA A 150 -9.48 8.29 -29.68
N LEU A 151 -10.77 8.30 -30.05
CA LEU A 151 -11.46 9.45 -30.65
C LEU A 151 -11.53 10.63 -29.67
N ASN A 152 -11.89 10.35 -28.42
CA ASN A 152 -11.95 11.35 -27.34
C ASN A 152 -10.56 11.98 -27.09
N GLN A 153 -9.52 11.14 -26.99
CA GLN A 153 -8.14 11.62 -26.82
C GLN A 153 -7.57 12.34 -28.04
N MET A 154 -8.07 12.03 -29.24
CA MET A 154 -7.69 12.72 -30.47
C MET A 154 -8.20 14.16 -30.44
N LEU A 155 -9.49 14.37 -30.14
CA LEU A 155 -10.06 15.71 -30.02
C LEU A 155 -9.38 16.54 -28.95
N TYR A 156 -9.12 15.95 -27.78
CA TYR A 156 -8.38 16.61 -26.69
C TYR A 156 -7.00 17.12 -27.13
N ARG A 157 -6.29 16.36 -27.97
CA ARG A 157 -4.96 16.75 -28.48
C ARG A 157 -5.01 17.79 -29.60
N GLU A 158 -6.12 17.86 -30.34
CA GLU A 158 -6.24 18.71 -31.53
C GLU A 158 -6.88 20.07 -31.25
N ILE A 159 -7.72 20.18 -30.23
CA ILE A 159 -8.48 21.40 -29.91
C ILE A 159 -8.06 21.96 -28.56
N SER A 160 -7.54 23.19 -28.56
CA SER A 160 -7.15 23.89 -27.33
C SER A 160 -8.37 24.46 -26.61
N TYR A 161 -8.55 24.11 -25.34
CA TYR A 161 -9.65 24.63 -24.52
C TYR A 161 -9.49 26.13 -24.20
N ASN A 162 -10.55 26.92 -24.40
CA ASN A 162 -10.63 28.32 -23.95
C ASN A 162 -12.00 28.67 -23.36
N VAL A 163 -12.04 29.61 -22.41
CA VAL A 163 -13.30 30.11 -21.84
C VAL A 163 -13.82 31.26 -22.70
N ARG A 164 -15.10 31.21 -23.08
CA ARG A 164 -15.72 32.15 -24.03
C ARG A 164 -17.03 32.71 -23.46
N MET A 165 -17.17 34.04 -23.46
CA MET A 165 -18.34 34.74 -22.89
C MET A 165 -19.43 35.02 -23.94
N GLU A 166 -19.09 34.93 -25.23
CA GLU A 166 -20.00 35.17 -26.34
C GLU A 166 -21.17 34.17 -26.31
N PRO A 167 -22.41 34.59 -26.59
CA PRO A 167 -23.54 33.68 -26.62
C PRO A 167 -23.46 32.70 -27.81
N GLY A 168 -24.11 31.55 -27.67
CA GLY A 168 -24.21 30.54 -28.73
C GLY A 168 -23.00 29.61 -28.85
N ILE A 169 -23.09 28.65 -29.77
CA ILE A 169 -22.09 27.59 -29.99
C ILE A 169 -21.40 27.84 -31.32
N GLN A 170 -20.08 27.67 -31.36
CA GLN A 170 -19.29 27.74 -32.59
C GLN A 170 -19.67 26.59 -33.52
N SER A 171 -19.67 26.82 -34.83
CA SER A 171 -19.82 25.71 -35.78
C SER A 171 -18.60 24.76 -35.67
N CYS A 172 -18.77 23.52 -36.13
CA CYS A 172 -17.68 22.55 -36.21
C CYS A 172 -16.53 23.09 -37.07
N GLU A 173 -16.84 23.78 -38.17
CA GLU A 173 -15.84 24.40 -39.04
C GLU A 173 -15.08 25.54 -38.36
N ASP A 174 -15.77 26.40 -37.60
CA ASP A 174 -15.10 27.47 -36.84
C ASP A 174 -14.18 26.88 -35.78
N THR A 175 -14.67 25.89 -35.03
CA THR A 175 -13.90 25.20 -33.97
C THR A 175 -12.63 24.56 -34.55
N LEU A 176 -12.74 23.89 -35.70
CA LEU A 176 -11.61 23.25 -36.38
C LEU A 176 -10.66 24.24 -37.06
N THR A 177 -11.18 25.37 -37.54
CA THR A 177 -10.37 26.46 -38.12
C THR A 177 -9.53 27.14 -37.04
N LEU A 178 -10.15 27.47 -35.91
CA LEU A 178 -9.49 28.11 -34.77
C LEU A 178 -8.59 27.14 -34.00
N LYS A 179 -8.87 25.83 -34.09
CA LYS A 179 -8.29 24.78 -33.23
C LYS A 179 -8.43 25.11 -31.75
N SER A 180 -9.49 25.83 -31.39
CA SER A 180 -9.80 26.20 -30.02
C SER A 180 -11.29 26.42 -29.85
N GLY A 181 -11.82 26.08 -28.68
CA GLY A 181 -13.22 26.26 -28.35
C GLY A 181 -13.50 26.08 -26.86
N SER A 182 -14.68 26.54 -26.44
CA SER A 182 -15.22 26.31 -25.11
C SER A 182 -15.82 24.90 -24.99
N CYS A 183 -16.14 24.45 -23.77
CA CYS A 183 -16.66 23.10 -23.55
C CYS A 183 -17.88 22.77 -24.42
N ARG A 184 -18.80 23.71 -24.58
CA ARG A 184 -19.98 23.58 -25.47
C ARG A 184 -19.62 23.46 -26.96
N ASP A 185 -18.52 24.07 -27.40
CA ASP A 185 -18.10 24.04 -28.80
C ASP A 185 -17.49 22.66 -29.12
N VAL A 186 -16.61 22.19 -28.24
CA VAL A 186 -15.96 20.88 -28.37
C VAL A 186 -16.96 19.73 -28.21
N ALA A 187 -17.90 19.84 -27.27
CA ALA A 187 -18.96 18.85 -27.08
C ALA A 187 -19.85 18.72 -28.32
N TRP A 188 -20.23 19.84 -28.94
CA TRP A 188 -21.04 19.81 -30.15
C TRP A 188 -20.28 19.24 -31.36
N LEU A 189 -19.01 19.62 -31.54
CA LEU A 189 -18.13 19.01 -32.53
C LEU A 189 -18.06 17.49 -32.34
N PHE A 190 -17.96 17.02 -31.10
CA PHE A 190 -17.88 15.59 -30.82
C PHE A 190 -19.21 14.86 -31.09
N VAL A 191 -20.35 15.45 -30.72
CA VAL A 191 -21.68 14.91 -31.08
C VAL A 191 -21.81 14.76 -32.59
N GLN A 192 -21.46 15.79 -33.35
CA GLN A 192 -21.51 15.74 -34.82
C GLN A 192 -20.56 14.69 -35.39
N LEU A 193 -19.35 14.58 -34.87
CA LEU A 193 -18.37 13.56 -35.26
C LEU A 193 -18.92 12.14 -35.06
N LEU A 194 -19.48 11.84 -33.88
CA LEU A 194 -20.06 10.53 -33.57
C LEU A 194 -21.25 10.18 -34.50
N ARG A 195 -22.08 11.17 -34.83
CA ARG A 195 -23.21 10.98 -35.77
C ARG A 195 -22.75 10.62 -37.18
N HIS A 196 -21.61 11.16 -37.64
CA HIS A 196 -20.98 10.74 -38.91
C HIS A 196 -20.50 9.29 -38.90
N PHE A 197 -20.19 8.73 -37.72
CA PHE A 197 -19.93 7.30 -37.51
C PHE A 197 -21.21 6.48 -37.26
N ASN A 198 -22.39 7.03 -37.56
CA ASN A 198 -23.69 6.39 -37.34
C ASN A 198 -23.90 5.93 -35.87
N MET A 199 -23.27 6.61 -34.91
CA MET A 199 -23.49 6.41 -33.48
C MET A 199 -24.44 7.49 -32.96
N ALA A 200 -25.50 7.07 -32.28
CA ALA A 200 -26.48 8.00 -31.71
C ALA A 200 -25.82 8.81 -30.59
N ALA A 201 -25.78 10.12 -30.74
CA ALA A 201 -25.10 11.03 -29.81
C ALA A 201 -25.99 12.21 -29.40
N ARG A 202 -25.85 12.64 -28.14
CA ARG A 202 -26.57 13.77 -27.56
C ARG A 202 -25.63 14.74 -26.85
N PHE A 203 -26.05 15.99 -26.80
CA PHE A 203 -25.37 17.07 -26.09
C PHE A 203 -25.84 17.07 -24.63
N ALA A 204 -24.91 16.94 -23.69
CA ALA A 204 -25.18 17.00 -22.26
C ALA A 204 -24.65 18.33 -21.68
N SER A 205 -25.49 19.00 -20.90
CA SER A 205 -25.20 20.24 -20.18
C SER A 205 -25.40 19.99 -18.69
N GLY A 206 -24.42 20.34 -17.87
CA GLY A 206 -24.43 19.97 -16.46
C GLY A 206 -23.45 20.75 -15.59
N TYR A 207 -23.34 20.33 -14.32
CA TYR A 207 -22.23 20.77 -13.48
C TYR A 207 -21.04 19.84 -13.68
N LEU A 208 -19.84 20.41 -13.77
CA LEU A 208 -18.59 19.71 -13.57
C LEU A 208 -18.07 20.08 -12.18
N VAL A 209 -17.90 19.09 -11.32
CA VAL A 209 -17.25 19.21 -10.02
C VAL A 209 -15.89 18.54 -10.09
N GLN A 210 -14.83 19.28 -9.76
CA GLN A 210 -13.52 18.69 -9.56
C GLN A 210 -12.99 19.11 -8.19
N LEU A 211 -12.69 18.11 -7.37
CA LEU A 211 -12.17 18.31 -6.03
C LEU A 211 -10.64 18.29 -6.05
N LYS A 212 -10.04 19.15 -5.25
CA LYS A 212 -8.61 19.12 -4.97
C LYS A 212 -8.23 17.75 -4.40
N PRO A 213 -7.30 17.01 -5.01
CA PRO A 213 -6.81 15.75 -4.47
C PRO A 213 -6.06 16.01 -3.15
N ASP A 214 -6.13 15.07 -2.21
CA ASP A 214 -5.43 15.21 -0.92
C ASP A 214 -3.92 15.21 -1.06
N ILE A 215 -3.43 14.35 -1.96
CA ILE A 215 -2.02 14.16 -2.25
C ILE A 215 -1.82 14.55 -3.71
N LYS A 216 -0.89 15.48 -3.93
CA LYS A 216 -0.53 15.89 -5.28
C LYS A 216 0.12 14.69 -5.99
N SER A 217 -0.38 14.33 -7.16
CA SER A 217 0.22 13.24 -7.91
C SER A 217 1.66 13.62 -8.30
N LEU A 218 2.61 12.75 -7.95
CA LEU A 218 4.00 12.88 -8.39
C LEU A 218 4.17 12.48 -9.87
N PHE A 219 3.24 11.69 -10.40
CA PHE A 219 3.30 11.14 -11.76
C PHE A 219 1.93 11.28 -12.44
N GLY A 220 1.88 11.86 -13.65
CA GLY A 220 0.64 12.08 -14.40
C GLY A 220 0.05 13.49 -14.23
N ALA A 221 -1.19 13.68 -14.69
CA ALA A 221 -1.86 14.97 -14.63
C ALA A 221 -2.14 15.38 -13.17
N SER A 222 -1.78 16.60 -12.79
CA SER A 222 -2.16 17.17 -11.51
C SER A 222 -3.68 17.39 -11.53
N GLY A 223 -4.40 16.89 -10.52
CA GLY A 223 -5.78 17.35 -10.27
C GLY A 223 -5.83 18.87 -10.01
N PRO A 224 -7.01 19.47 -9.84
CA PRO A 224 -7.12 20.90 -9.63
C PRO A 224 -6.42 21.34 -8.32
N GLU A 225 -5.87 22.56 -8.30
CA GLU A 225 -5.18 23.11 -7.13
C GLU A 225 -6.15 23.50 -5.99
N GLU A 226 -7.42 23.76 -6.35
CA GLU A 226 -8.52 24.12 -5.46
C GLU A 226 -9.80 23.37 -5.88
N ASP A 227 -10.74 23.22 -4.95
CA ASP A 227 -12.06 22.71 -5.30
C ASP A 227 -12.75 23.71 -6.22
N PHE A 228 -13.24 23.24 -7.36
CA PHE A 228 -14.01 24.10 -8.23
C PHE A 228 -15.21 23.38 -8.82
N THR A 229 -16.19 24.19 -9.18
CA THR A 229 -17.34 23.74 -9.94
C THR A 229 -17.72 24.77 -10.98
N ASP A 230 -18.07 24.31 -12.17
CA ASP A 230 -18.62 25.18 -13.19
C ASP A 230 -19.74 24.50 -13.99
N LEU A 231 -20.48 25.30 -14.76
CA LEU A 231 -21.33 24.77 -15.82
C LEU A 231 -20.44 24.22 -16.94
N HIS A 232 -20.72 23.01 -17.35
CA HIS A 232 -19.93 22.27 -18.33
C HIS A 232 -20.81 21.59 -19.35
N ALA A 233 -20.22 21.22 -20.48
CA ALA A 233 -20.89 20.47 -21.52
C ALA A 233 -19.99 19.35 -22.05
N TRP A 234 -20.60 18.21 -22.35
CA TRP A 234 -19.93 17.03 -22.89
C TRP A 234 -20.85 16.30 -23.88
N ALA A 235 -20.29 15.31 -24.59
CA ALA A 235 -21.06 14.46 -25.50
C ALA A 235 -21.45 13.16 -24.81
N GLU A 236 -22.64 12.64 -25.06
CA GLU A 236 -22.99 11.28 -24.67
C GLU A 236 -23.35 10.44 -25.89
N VAL A 237 -22.86 9.20 -25.93
CA VAL A 237 -23.12 8.24 -27.01
C VAL A 237 -23.97 7.09 -26.50
N TYR A 238 -24.95 6.65 -27.28
CA TYR A 238 -25.77 5.48 -26.94
C TYR A 238 -25.13 4.20 -27.46
N LEU A 239 -24.69 3.34 -26.55
CA LEU A 239 -24.16 2.02 -26.87
C LEU A 239 -25.19 0.93 -26.49
N PRO A 240 -25.51 0.00 -27.39
CA PRO A 240 -26.37 -1.13 -27.06
C PRO A 240 -25.83 -1.91 -25.87
N GLY A 241 -26.68 -2.21 -24.88
CA GLY A 241 -26.29 -2.87 -23.62
C GLY A 241 -25.85 -1.89 -22.52
N ALA A 242 -25.12 -0.82 -22.87
CA ALA A 242 -24.58 0.12 -21.89
C ALA A 242 -25.47 1.36 -21.66
N GLY A 243 -26.28 1.74 -22.66
CA GLY A 243 -27.06 2.96 -22.64
C GLY A 243 -26.23 4.19 -23.00
N TRP A 244 -26.55 5.34 -22.40
CA TRP A 244 -25.85 6.61 -22.63
C TRP A 244 -24.53 6.66 -21.85
N VAL A 245 -23.41 6.81 -22.56
CA VAL A 245 -22.06 6.89 -22.01
C VAL A 245 -21.48 8.27 -22.30
N GLY A 246 -21.01 8.98 -21.27
CA GLY A 246 -20.47 10.34 -21.41
C GLY A 246 -18.98 10.39 -21.73
N LEU A 247 -18.63 11.25 -22.68
CA LEU A 247 -17.26 11.52 -23.13
C LEU A 247 -16.98 13.03 -23.10
N ASP A 248 -15.93 13.40 -22.39
CA ASP A 248 -15.50 14.78 -22.25
C ASP A 248 -14.20 15.03 -23.02
N ALA A 249 -14.35 15.52 -24.25
CA ALA A 249 -13.23 15.84 -25.14
C ALA A 249 -12.40 17.03 -24.68
N THR A 250 -12.84 17.80 -23.67
CA THR A 250 -12.01 18.87 -23.08
C THR A 250 -10.94 18.33 -22.13
N SER A 251 -11.15 17.14 -21.57
CA SER A 251 -10.17 16.44 -20.72
C SER A 251 -9.59 15.18 -21.39
N GLY A 252 -10.23 14.68 -22.44
CA GLY A 252 -9.88 13.40 -23.07
C GLY A 252 -10.30 12.19 -22.23
N LEU A 253 -11.15 12.38 -21.22
CA LEU A 253 -11.61 11.36 -20.28
C LEU A 253 -13.11 11.09 -20.47
N PHE A 254 -13.57 9.96 -19.93
CA PHE A 254 -15.00 9.67 -19.84
C PHE A 254 -15.61 10.42 -18.65
N ALA A 255 -16.92 10.66 -18.71
CA ALA A 255 -17.65 11.34 -17.65
C ALA A 255 -17.69 10.48 -16.37
N GLY A 256 -17.21 11.06 -15.26
CA GLY A 256 -17.15 10.43 -13.93
C GLY A 256 -18.17 11.02 -12.96
N GLU A 257 -17.93 10.87 -11.66
CA GLU A 257 -18.80 11.38 -10.59
C GLU A 257 -18.92 12.90 -10.54
N GLY A 258 -17.91 13.60 -11.07
CA GLY A 258 -17.88 15.05 -11.23
C GLY A 258 -18.88 15.57 -12.26
N HIS A 259 -19.31 14.74 -13.20
CA HIS A 259 -20.20 15.15 -14.30
C HIS A 259 -21.65 14.93 -13.92
N ILE A 260 -22.30 15.97 -13.41
CA ILE A 260 -23.70 15.93 -12.96
C ILE A 260 -24.59 16.48 -14.09
N PRO A 261 -25.25 15.61 -14.89
CA PRO A 261 -26.10 16.07 -15.99
C PRO A 261 -27.31 16.84 -15.45
N LEU A 262 -27.62 17.96 -16.11
CA LEU A 262 -28.82 18.76 -15.84
C LEU A 262 -29.83 18.61 -16.98
N ALA A 263 -29.37 18.78 -18.22
CA ALA A 263 -30.16 18.60 -19.43
C ALA A 263 -29.36 17.90 -20.54
N CYS A 264 -29.92 16.84 -21.12
CA CYS A 264 -29.34 16.11 -22.24
C CYS A 264 -30.30 16.10 -23.43
N THR A 265 -29.87 16.60 -24.59
CA THR A 265 -30.75 16.83 -25.75
C THR A 265 -30.02 16.51 -27.07
N PRO A 266 -30.74 16.18 -28.15
CA PRO A 266 -30.12 16.00 -29.47
C PRO A 266 -29.60 17.33 -30.05
N ASP A 267 -30.20 18.46 -29.69
CA ASP A 267 -29.80 19.80 -30.13
C ASP A 267 -29.37 20.66 -28.92
N PRO A 268 -28.22 21.35 -28.97
CA PRO A 268 -27.68 22.04 -27.82
C PRO A 268 -28.47 23.30 -27.41
N GLN A 269 -29.27 23.92 -28.29
CA GLN A 269 -30.12 25.05 -27.93
C GLN A 269 -31.17 24.65 -26.88
N SER A 270 -31.61 23.39 -26.92
CA SER A 270 -32.56 22.83 -25.96
C SER A 270 -31.94 22.51 -24.60
N ALA A 271 -30.60 22.51 -24.49
CA ALA A 271 -29.85 22.26 -23.26
C ALA A 271 -29.37 23.55 -22.56
N ALA A 272 -29.79 24.73 -23.04
CA ALA A 272 -29.42 26.00 -22.43
C ALA A 272 -29.89 26.06 -20.95
N PRO A 273 -28.99 26.39 -19.99
CA PRO A 273 -29.30 26.39 -18.56
C PRO A 273 -30.47 27.30 -18.19
N ILE A 274 -30.52 28.49 -18.82
CA ILE A 274 -31.63 29.44 -18.72
C ILE A 274 -31.96 29.91 -20.15
N SER A 275 -33.23 29.84 -20.54
CA SER A 275 -33.70 30.29 -21.84
C SER A 275 -35.01 31.06 -21.75
N GLY A 276 -35.13 32.14 -22.50
CA GLY A 276 -36.34 32.97 -22.59
C GLY A 276 -36.03 34.25 -23.34
N MET A 277 -37.04 35.07 -23.59
CA MET A 277 -36.87 36.37 -24.24
C MET A 277 -37.04 37.48 -23.21
N ALA A 278 -36.20 38.51 -23.30
CA ALA A 278 -36.31 39.74 -22.52
C ALA A 278 -36.56 40.90 -23.50
N GLU A 279 -37.27 41.94 -23.06
CA GLU A 279 -37.27 43.21 -23.81
C GLU A 279 -35.84 43.74 -23.92
N ALA A 280 -35.53 44.38 -25.05
CA ALA A 280 -34.23 45.02 -25.23
C ALA A 280 -33.97 46.07 -24.14
N CYS A 281 -32.89 45.87 -23.39
CA CYS A 281 -32.38 46.77 -22.37
C CYS A 281 -30.89 46.49 -22.11
N GLU A 282 -30.21 47.45 -21.50
CA GLU A 282 -28.87 47.21 -20.96
C GLU A 282 -29.00 46.31 -19.72
N THR A 283 -28.20 45.24 -19.69
CA THR A 283 -28.23 44.24 -18.63
C THR A 283 -26.85 44.09 -18.03
N GLU A 284 -26.74 44.28 -16.72
CA GLU A 284 -25.58 43.87 -15.94
C GLU A 284 -25.76 42.40 -15.54
N PHE A 285 -24.79 41.57 -15.90
CA PHE A 285 -24.81 40.13 -15.67
C PHE A 285 -23.76 39.73 -14.66
N GLU A 286 -24.18 39.08 -13.59
CA GLU A 286 -23.32 38.48 -12.58
C GLU A 286 -23.57 36.98 -12.53
N PHE A 287 -22.49 36.21 -12.52
CA PHE A 287 -22.52 34.75 -12.46
C PHE A 287 -21.45 34.25 -11.50
N LYS A 288 -21.85 33.34 -10.61
CA LYS A 288 -20.98 32.76 -9.61
C LYS A 288 -21.38 31.32 -9.32
N ASN A 289 -20.44 30.41 -9.54
CA ASN A 289 -20.53 29.04 -9.07
C ASN A 289 -19.57 28.85 -7.88
N THR A 290 -20.05 28.24 -6.81
CA THR A 290 -19.23 27.91 -5.64
C THR A 290 -19.47 26.48 -5.20
N ILE A 291 -18.41 25.86 -4.69
CA ILE A 291 -18.46 24.54 -4.08
C ILE A 291 -17.98 24.61 -2.64
N THR A 292 -18.58 23.81 -1.78
CA THR A 292 -18.15 23.66 -0.39
C THR A 292 -18.26 22.20 0.01
N ARG A 293 -17.20 21.64 0.59
CA ARG A 293 -17.25 20.32 1.22
C ARG A 293 -18.05 20.44 2.53
N VAL A 294 -19.17 19.74 2.63
CA VAL A 294 -20.10 19.79 3.77
C VAL A 294 -19.78 18.70 4.79
N GLU A 295 -19.42 17.52 4.30
CA GLU A 295 -19.06 16.37 5.13
C GLU A 295 -17.92 15.61 4.46
N GLU A 296 -16.84 15.40 5.21
CA GLU A 296 -15.68 14.61 4.78
C GLU A 296 -15.47 13.49 5.77
N LYS A 297 -15.69 12.25 5.33
CA LYS A 297 -15.31 11.08 6.12
C LYS A 297 -13.77 10.96 6.16
N PRO A 298 -13.18 10.54 7.30
CA PRO A 298 -11.74 10.28 7.38
C PRO A 298 -11.31 9.32 6.29
N ARG A 299 -10.15 9.58 5.68
CA ARG A 299 -9.61 8.79 4.57
C ARG A 299 -8.11 8.65 4.73
N VAL A 300 -7.58 7.53 4.24
CA VAL A 300 -6.16 7.18 4.39
C VAL A 300 -5.20 8.20 3.78
N THR A 301 -5.62 8.90 2.72
CA THR A 301 -4.86 9.95 2.03
C THR A 301 -4.80 11.28 2.80
N LYS A 302 -5.74 11.52 3.71
CA LYS A 302 -5.78 12.68 4.61
C LYS A 302 -6.35 12.24 5.96
N PRO A 303 -5.57 11.53 6.78
CA PRO A 303 -6.08 10.83 7.96
C PRO A 303 -6.56 11.79 9.06
N PHE A 304 -5.94 12.97 9.17
CA PHE A 304 -6.18 13.93 10.26
C PHE A 304 -6.40 15.35 9.73
N SER A 305 -7.27 16.10 10.39
CA SER A 305 -7.34 17.55 10.22
C SER A 305 -6.07 18.22 10.76
N ASP A 306 -5.80 19.47 10.36
CA ASP A 306 -4.63 20.21 10.85
C ASP A 306 -4.64 20.34 12.38
N LYS A 307 -5.80 20.68 12.96
CA LYS A 307 -5.98 20.70 14.41
C LYS A 307 -5.66 19.36 15.10
N GLN A 308 -6.21 18.24 14.61
CA GLN A 308 -5.92 16.91 15.17
C GLN A 308 -4.43 16.59 15.09
N TRP A 309 -3.77 16.96 13.99
CA TRP A 309 -2.34 16.76 13.84
C TRP A 309 -1.52 17.61 14.81
N ASP A 310 -1.89 18.87 15.01
CA ASP A 310 -1.25 19.74 16.00
C ASP A 310 -1.42 19.19 17.43
N ASP A 311 -2.60 18.69 17.77
CA ASP A 311 -2.88 18.06 19.07
C ASP A 311 -2.05 16.77 19.27
N ILE A 312 -1.91 15.94 18.23
CA ILE A 312 -1.06 14.73 18.24
C ILE A 312 0.42 15.11 18.46
N MET A 313 0.90 16.14 17.77
CA MET A 313 2.29 16.59 17.91
C MET A 313 2.56 17.16 19.30
N ALA A 314 1.63 17.95 19.85
CA ALA A 314 1.74 18.50 21.19
C ALA A 314 1.75 17.43 22.28
N LEU A 315 0.93 16.37 22.14
CA LEU A 315 0.96 15.24 23.07
C LEU A 315 2.30 14.49 23.02
N GLY A 316 2.89 14.32 21.84
CA GLY A 316 4.21 13.72 21.73
C GLY A 316 5.31 14.56 22.39
N ASP A 317 5.27 15.89 22.25
CA ASP A 317 6.19 16.79 22.97
C ASP A 317 6.02 16.69 24.50
N GLN A 318 4.77 16.64 24.99
CA GLN A 318 4.48 16.44 26.42
C GLN A 318 5.12 15.13 26.95
N VAL A 319 5.07 14.06 26.15
CA VAL A 319 5.62 12.75 26.55
C VAL A 319 7.15 12.78 26.57
N ASP A 320 7.79 13.50 25.64
CA ASP A 320 9.24 13.71 25.65
C ASP A 320 9.69 14.47 26.91
N GLU A 321 8.98 15.55 27.27
CA GLU A 321 9.24 16.28 28.53
C GLU A 321 9.13 15.36 29.75
N GLU A 322 8.16 14.43 29.77
CA GLU A 322 8.00 13.45 30.84
C GLU A 322 9.13 12.40 30.85
N PHE A 323 9.60 11.96 29.69
CA PHE A 323 10.75 11.05 29.59
C PHE A 323 12.02 11.70 30.13
N GLU A 324 12.29 12.95 29.78
CA GLU A 324 13.42 13.70 30.33
C GLU A 324 13.30 13.87 31.85
N ALA A 325 12.13 14.28 32.34
CA ALA A 325 11.88 14.50 33.76
C ALA A 325 12.03 13.23 34.61
N ASN A 326 11.72 12.06 34.04
CA ASN A 326 11.77 10.76 34.72
C ASN A 326 13.00 9.90 34.33
N ASN A 327 13.97 10.47 33.61
CA ASN A 327 15.18 9.77 33.14
C ASN A 327 14.88 8.47 32.34
N VAL A 328 13.83 8.51 31.52
CA VAL A 328 13.50 7.44 30.55
C VAL A 328 14.31 7.66 29.30
N ARG A 329 15.31 6.82 29.07
CA ARG A 329 16.26 6.95 27.96
C ARG A 329 15.78 6.15 26.76
N LEU A 330 14.69 6.60 26.17
CA LEU A 330 14.04 5.90 25.07
C LEU A 330 14.63 6.29 23.72
N THR A 331 14.88 5.31 22.88
CA THR A 331 15.00 5.48 21.44
C THR A 331 13.96 4.64 20.71
N MET A 332 13.47 5.15 19.58
CA MET A 332 12.51 4.42 18.74
C MET A 332 12.93 4.47 17.28
N GLY A 333 12.75 3.35 16.60
CA GLY A 333 12.91 3.25 15.15
C GLY A 333 11.87 2.31 14.57
N GLY A 334 12.13 1.82 13.37
CA GLY A 334 11.28 0.81 12.80
C GLY A 334 11.83 0.18 11.53
N GLU A 335 11.08 -0.79 11.04
CA GLU A 335 11.35 -1.54 9.82
C GLU A 335 10.15 -1.39 8.86
N PRO A 336 9.83 -0.17 8.40
CA PRO A 336 8.77 0.06 7.42
C PRO A 336 9.08 -0.65 6.10
N THR A 337 8.02 -1.19 5.49
CA THR A 337 8.13 -1.92 4.23
C THR A 337 7.45 -1.18 3.08
N PHE A 338 7.98 -1.39 1.88
CA PHE A 338 7.53 -0.71 0.67
C PHE A 338 7.41 -1.68 -0.52
N VAL A 339 6.53 -1.32 -1.45
CA VAL A 339 6.24 -2.06 -2.67
C VAL A 339 6.29 -1.13 -3.87
N ALA A 340 6.56 -1.63 -5.08
CA ALA A 340 6.56 -0.76 -6.25
C ALA A 340 5.16 -0.23 -6.59
N ILE A 341 5.09 1.02 -7.06
CA ILE A 341 3.87 1.63 -7.59
C ILE A 341 3.58 1.07 -8.99
N ASP A 342 4.61 0.94 -9.83
CA ASP A 342 4.57 0.33 -11.15
C ASP A 342 5.09 -1.12 -11.11
N ASN A 343 4.56 -1.99 -11.97
CA ASN A 343 4.98 -3.40 -12.05
C ASN A 343 4.78 -4.21 -10.74
N ASN A 344 3.77 -3.83 -9.95
CA ASN A 344 3.46 -4.46 -8.66
C ASN A 344 2.98 -5.92 -8.78
N GLU A 345 2.58 -6.38 -9.97
CA GLU A 345 2.17 -7.76 -10.24
C GLU A 345 3.34 -8.73 -10.44
N ALA A 346 4.57 -8.20 -10.61
CA ALA A 346 5.74 -9.04 -10.82
C ALA A 346 6.01 -9.95 -9.59
N PRO A 347 6.60 -11.15 -9.79
CA PRO A 347 6.87 -12.07 -8.69
C PRO A 347 7.68 -11.45 -7.55
N GLU A 348 8.65 -10.58 -7.84
CA GLU A 348 9.45 -9.86 -6.84
C GLU A 348 8.62 -9.01 -5.87
N TRP A 349 7.41 -8.55 -6.24
CA TRP A 349 6.53 -7.76 -5.37
C TRP A 349 5.37 -8.55 -4.77
N ASN A 350 5.29 -9.87 -5.02
CA ASN A 350 4.23 -10.73 -4.49
C ASN A 350 4.75 -11.94 -3.71
N SER A 351 5.82 -12.60 -4.18
CA SER A 351 6.27 -13.87 -3.60
C SER A 351 7.79 -14.04 -3.57
N ALA A 352 8.51 -13.55 -4.58
CA ALA A 352 9.95 -13.65 -4.64
C ALA A 352 10.62 -12.59 -3.74
N ALA A 353 11.71 -12.98 -3.08
CA ALA A 353 12.51 -12.06 -2.29
C ALA A 353 13.32 -11.09 -3.18
N ASP A 354 13.84 -11.57 -4.30
CA ASP A 354 14.76 -10.81 -5.15
C ASP A 354 14.21 -10.55 -6.56
N GLY A 355 14.76 -9.54 -7.22
CA GLY A 355 14.50 -9.20 -8.63
C GLY A 355 15.18 -7.91 -9.07
N GLU A 356 15.39 -7.76 -10.38
CA GLU A 356 16.15 -6.65 -10.98
C GLU A 356 15.48 -5.30 -10.71
N HIS A 357 14.16 -5.23 -10.89
CA HIS A 357 13.41 -4.00 -10.73
C HIS A 357 13.32 -3.60 -9.25
N LYS A 358 13.18 -4.57 -8.33
CA LYS A 358 13.34 -4.36 -6.88
C LYS A 358 14.71 -3.79 -6.50
N ARG A 359 15.80 -4.38 -7.00
CA ARG A 359 17.17 -3.89 -6.74
C ARG A 359 17.37 -2.45 -7.22
N ARG A 360 16.86 -2.14 -8.41
CA ARG A 360 16.94 -0.79 -8.99
C ARG A 360 16.23 0.25 -8.13
N LEU A 361 14.97 0.02 -7.77
CA LEU A 361 14.21 0.98 -6.93
C LEU A 361 14.85 1.13 -5.54
N SER A 362 15.35 0.03 -4.97
CA SER A 362 16.05 0.05 -3.67
C SER A 362 17.33 0.88 -3.73
N ASN A 363 18.12 0.79 -4.80
CA ASN A 363 19.31 1.60 -4.99
C ASN A 363 18.97 3.10 -5.12
N ILE A 364 17.92 3.44 -5.87
CA ILE A 364 17.44 4.83 -5.99
C ILE A 364 17.04 5.39 -4.62
N LEU A 365 16.23 4.64 -3.86
CA LEU A 365 15.81 5.04 -2.51
C LEU A 365 17.01 5.18 -1.59
N PHE A 366 17.94 4.22 -1.63
CA PHE A 366 19.15 4.21 -0.80
C PHE A 366 19.98 5.48 -0.97
N HIS A 367 20.25 5.90 -2.21
CA HIS A 367 20.98 7.14 -2.48
C HIS A 367 20.22 8.39 -2.01
N LYS A 368 18.88 8.44 -2.18
CA LYS A 368 18.08 9.57 -1.69
C LYS A 368 18.10 9.67 -0.17
N LEU A 369 17.90 8.57 0.54
CA LEU A 369 17.93 8.55 2.01
C LEU A 369 19.34 8.85 2.55
N LYS A 370 20.39 8.35 1.88
CA LYS A 370 21.78 8.70 2.24
C LYS A 370 22.03 10.21 2.15
N ASN A 371 21.45 10.90 1.18
CA ASN A 371 21.62 12.35 1.05
C ASN A 371 20.88 13.15 2.13
N GLU A 372 19.78 12.61 2.69
CA GLU A 372 19.02 13.25 3.75
C GLU A 372 19.62 12.96 5.14
N TYR A 373 19.98 11.70 5.43
CA TYR A 373 20.45 11.29 6.77
C TYR A 373 21.97 11.15 6.91
N GLY A 374 22.65 10.71 5.85
CA GLY A 374 23.98 10.12 5.91
C GLY A 374 25.06 11.00 5.27
N LYS A 375 25.14 12.28 5.65
CA LYS A 375 26.22 13.15 5.16
C LYS A 375 27.57 12.64 5.66
N GLY A 376 28.50 12.36 4.75
CA GLY A 376 29.79 11.73 5.10
C GLY A 376 29.70 10.26 5.52
N ALA A 377 28.57 9.61 5.22
CA ALA A 377 28.36 8.21 5.54
C ALA A 377 29.11 7.26 4.61
N LEU A 378 29.50 6.09 5.13
CA LEU A 378 30.01 4.98 4.34
C LEU A 378 28.85 4.17 3.76
N MET A 379 28.84 3.97 2.44
CA MET A 379 27.92 3.08 1.76
C MET A 379 28.54 1.68 1.59
N GLN A 380 27.76 0.65 1.90
CA GLN A 380 28.15 -0.76 1.75
C GLN A 380 27.06 -1.56 1.02
N TYR A 381 27.49 -2.42 0.11
CA TYR A 381 26.68 -3.30 -0.73
C TYR A 381 26.98 -4.75 -0.35
N GLY A 382 26.24 -5.28 0.61
CA GLY A 382 26.55 -6.56 1.25
C GLY A 382 25.56 -7.68 0.93
N GLN A 383 25.81 -8.82 1.56
CA GLN A 383 24.84 -9.92 1.66
C GLN A 383 24.00 -9.75 2.94
N GLY A 384 22.72 -10.05 2.81
CA GLY A 384 21.74 -10.14 3.88
C GLY A 384 21.56 -11.59 4.35
N LYS A 385 20.41 -11.88 4.98
CA LYS A 385 20.09 -13.22 5.47
C LYS A 385 20.02 -14.23 4.32
N TRP A 386 20.45 -15.46 4.60
CA TRP A 386 20.29 -16.60 3.70
C TRP A 386 19.28 -17.57 4.28
N TYR A 387 18.15 -17.77 3.60
CA TYR A 387 17.11 -18.67 4.07
C TYR A 387 17.26 -20.06 3.43
N PRO A 388 16.92 -21.15 4.16
CA PRO A 388 16.95 -22.49 3.62
C PRO A 388 16.10 -22.60 2.33
N GLY A 389 16.67 -23.17 1.27
CA GLY A 389 16.02 -23.33 -0.03
C GLY A 389 16.25 -22.19 -1.03
N GLU A 390 16.82 -21.05 -0.62
CA GLU A 390 17.25 -20.00 -1.55
C GLU A 390 18.64 -20.32 -2.14
N PRO A 391 18.88 -20.11 -3.45
CA PRO A 391 20.14 -20.47 -4.11
C PRO A 391 21.31 -19.56 -3.73
N LEU A 392 21.01 -18.32 -3.34
CA LEU A 392 21.99 -17.30 -2.95
C LEU A 392 21.46 -16.52 -1.74
N PRO A 393 22.34 -15.99 -0.88
CA PRO A 393 21.95 -15.04 0.14
C PRO A 393 21.33 -13.79 -0.50
N ARG A 394 20.38 -13.19 0.21
CA ARG A 394 19.76 -11.93 -0.21
C ARG A 394 20.76 -10.79 -0.24
N TRP A 395 20.47 -9.70 -0.95
CA TRP A 395 21.31 -8.50 -0.94
C TRP A 395 20.99 -7.59 0.24
N LYS A 396 21.87 -6.65 0.55
CA LYS A 396 21.68 -5.62 1.58
C LYS A 396 22.38 -4.33 1.17
N LEU A 397 21.70 -3.20 1.28
CA LEU A 397 22.28 -1.87 1.10
C LEU A 397 22.36 -1.20 2.47
N ALA A 398 23.56 -0.88 2.95
CA ALA A 398 23.76 -0.34 4.28
C ALA A 398 24.54 0.98 4.24
N CYS A 399 24.09 1.94 5.03
CA CYS A 399 24.69 3.26 5.20
C CYS A 399 25.10 3.40 6.67
N TYR A 400 26.35 3.79 6.93
CA TYR A 400 26.89 3.97 8.29
C TYR A 400 27.43 5.39 8.45
N TRP A 401 27.16 6.06 9.56
CA TRP A 401 27.72 7.39 9.86
C TRP A 401 27.97 7.53 11.37
N ARG A 402 28.87 8.45 11.73
CA ARG A 402 29.23 8.66 13.14
C ARG A 402 28.23 9.58 13.81
N LYS A 403 28.00 9.35 15.11
CA LYS A 403 27.15 10.21 15.95
C LYS A 403 27.79 11.55 16.30
N ASP A 404 29.09 11.71 16.05
CA ASP A 404 29.84 12.95 16.32
C ASP A 404 30.01 13.84 15.07
N ASP A 405 29.24 13.58 14.01
CA ASP A 405 29.22 14.31 12.74
C ASP A 405 30.55 14.33 11.97
N ILE A 406 31.53 13.53 12.38
CA ILE A 406 32.78 13.34 11.63
C ILE A 406 32.50 12.34 10.50
N PRO A 407 32.91 12.62 9.25
CA PRO A 407 32.67 11.71 8.13
C PRO A 407 33.40 10.38 8.32
N LEU A 408 32.72 9.27 8.01
CA LEU A 408 33.37 7.97 7.74
C LEU A 408 33.97 7.94 6.33
N TRP A 409 33.39 8.73 5.41
CA TRP A 409 33.85 8.90 4.04
C TRP A 409 33.78 10.39 3.68
N ASN A 410 34.90 10.97 3.27
CA ASN A 410 35.06 12.41 3.06
C ASN A 410 34.63 12.87 1.65
N ASN A 411 34.89 12.08 0.61
CA ASN A 411 34.66 12.45 -0.78
C ASN A 411 33.57 11.59 -1.43
N ASP A 412 32.32 12.04 -1.31
CA ASP A 412 31.13 11.36 -1.86
C ASP A 412 31.22 11.01 -3.36
N THR A 413 32.02 11.74 -4.16
CA THR A 413 32.17 11.45 -5.60
C THR A 413 32.93 10.15 -5.88
N LEU A 414 33.68 9.65 -4.89
CA LEU A 414 34.42 8.40 -4.95
C LEU A 414 33.59 7.19 -4.49
N MET A 415 32.40 7.38 -3.93
CA MET A 415 31.47 6.27 -3.73
C MET A 415 30.70 6.01 -5.02
N ALA A 416 30.96 4.85 -5.63
CA ALA A 416 30.31 4.47 -6.88
C ALA A 416 28.82 4.14 -6.70
N ASP A 417 28.06 4.32 -7.77
CA ASP A 417 26.65 3.93 -7.88
C ASP A 417 26.53 2.59 -8.61
N LEU A 418 25.78 1.65 -8.05
CA LEU A 418 25.53 0.33 -8.65
C LEU A 418 24.89 0.41 -10.05
N SER A 419 24.20 1.49 -10.37
CA SER A 419 23.51 1.67 -11.66
C SER A 419 24.41 2.17 -12.79
N LYS A 420 25.62 2.64 -12.49
CA LYS A 420 26.52 3.26 -13.47
C LYS A 420 27.70 2.36 -13.83
N ASP A 421 28.01 2.26 -15.11
CA ASP A 421 29.25 1.66 -15.62
C ASP A 421 30.36 2.73 -15.66
N TYR A 422 31.49 2.45 -15.00
CA TYR A 422 32.65 3.34 -14.93
C TYR A 422 33.78 2.94 -15.91
N GLY A 423 33.59 1.87 -16.69
CA GLY A 423 34.56 1.40 -17.68
C GLY A 423 35.85 0.84 -17.09
N LEU A 424 35.85 0.47 -15.81
CA LEU A 424 37.03 -0.06 -15.12
C LEU A 424 37.33 -1.51 -15.56
N THR A 425 38.58 -1.92 -15.46
CA THR A 425 39.08 -3.23 -15.94
C THR A 425 39.88 -3.96 -14.85
N ALA A 426 40.21 -5.23 -15.08
CA ALA A 426 41.07 -6.00 -14.18
C ALA A 426 42.45 -5.35 -13.94
N ARG A 427 42.96 -4.53 -14.88
CA ARG A 427 44.20 -3.77 -14.69
C ARG A 427 44.03 -2.64 -13.67
N ASP A 428 42.85 -2.03 -13.61
CA ASP A 428 42.53 -1.00 -12.63
C ASP A 428 42.42 -1.62 -11.22
N ALA A 429 41.86 -2.83 -11.12
CA ALA A 429 41.86 -3.60 -9.87
C ALA A 429 43.27 -3.91 -9.37
N GLU A 430 44.17 -4.35 -10.26
CA GLU A 430 45.57 -4.60 -9.93
C GLU A 430 46.27 -3.33 -9.42
N ARG A 431 46.13 -2.24 -10.19
CA ARG A 431 46.71 -0.93 -9.86
C ARG A 431 46.17 -0.41 -8.52
N PHE A 432 44.88 -0.60 -8.25
CA PHE A 432 44.26 -0.25 -6.98
C PHE A 432 44.88 -1.05 -5.83
N MET A 433 44.98 -2.37 -5.98
CA MET A 433 45.55 -3.23 -4.94
C MET A 433 47.02 -2.90 -4.66
N GLN A 434 47.82 -2.63 -5.69
CA GLN A 434 49.22 -2.21 -5.53
C GLN A 434 49.36 -0.88 -4.79
N ALA A 435 48.49 0.10 -5.10
CA ALA A 435 48.48 1.38 -4.40
C ALA A 435 47.99 1.23 -2.95
N PHE A 436 47.01 0.36 -2.71
CA PHE A 436 46.49 0.05 -1.38
C PHE A 436 47.53 -0.63 -0.49
N THR A 437 48.29 -1.60 -0.99
CA THR A 437 49.36 -2.23 -0.18
C THR A 437 50.47 -1.24 0.14
N GLN A 438 50.80 -0.32 -0.78
CA GLN A 438 51.74 0.76 -0.50
C GLN A 438 51.23 1.70 0.60
N GLU A 439 49.94 2.05 0.57
CA GLU A 439 49.29 2.87 1.60
C GLU A 439 49.34 2.22 2.99
N LEU A 440 49.29 0.88 3.06
CA LEU A 440 49.41 0.13 4.30
C LEU A 440 50.84 -0.24 4.71
N HIS A 441 51.85 0.17 3.93
CA HIS A 441 53.24 -0.29 4.08
C HIS A 441 53.38 -1.83 4.09
N ILE A 442 52.61 -2.51 3.25
CA ILE A 442 52.64 -3.96 3.03
C ILE A 442 53.42 -4.25 1.74
N ASP A 443 54.22 -5.33 1.74
CA ASP A 443 54.97 -5.77 0.55
C ASP A 443 53.99 -6.12 -0.59
N PRO A 444 54.03 -5.41 -1.75
CA PRO A 444 53.18 -5.72 -2.90
C PRO A 444 53.36 -7.16 -3.43
N GLY A 445 54.46 -7.84 -3.09
CA GLY A 445 54.70 -9.25 -3.41
C GLY A 445 53.76 -10.24 -2.72
N TYR A 446 52.90 -9.80 -1.79
CA TYR A 446 51.87 -10.63 -1.15
C TYR A 446 50.49 -10.54 -1.84
N ILE A 447 50.36 -9.67 -2.85
CA ILE A 447 49.16 -9.64 -3.70
C ILE A 447 49.11 -10.94 -4.51
N THR A 448 47.96 -11.61 -4.46
CA THR A 448 47.71 -12.84 -5.22
C THR A 448 46.56 -12.61 -6.21
N ALA A 449 46.79 -12.89 -7.49
CA ALA A 449 45.74 -12.90 -8.50
C ALA A 449 44.85 -14.15 -8.34
N THR A 450 43.53 -13.97 -8.46
CA THR A 450 42.55 -15.05 -8.38
C THR A 450 42.04 -15.44 -9.76
N TYR A 451 41.84 -16.73 -10.00
CA TYR A 451 41.39 -17.28 -11.28
C TYR A 451 40.17 -18.20 -11.08
N GLU A 452 39.28 -18.27 -12.05
CA GLU A 452 38.28 -19.36 -12.09
C GLU A 452 38.98 -20.70 -12.33
N ASP A 453 38.49 -21.82 -11.76
CA ASP A 453 39.11 -23.14 -11.93
C ASP A 453 38.73 -23.80 -13.28
N PRO A 454 39.63 -23.86 -14.28
CA PRO A 454 39.32 -24.41 -15.59
C PRO A 454 38.93 -25.88 -15.55
N PHE A 455 39.49 -26.64 -14.59
CA PHE A 455 39.24 -28.08 -14.47
C PHE A 455 37.82 -28.38 -14.04
N TYR A 456 37.26 -27.57 -13.13
CA TYR A 456 35.88 -27.72 -12.67
C TYR A 456 34.90 -27.55 -13.83
N PHE A 457 35.06 -26.50 -14.62
CA PHE A 457 34.16 -26.21 -15.74
C PHE A 457 34.25 -27.26 -16.86
N LEU A 458 35.44 -27.77 -17.16
CA LEU A 458 35.62 -28.89 -18.10
C LEU A 458 34.99 -30.20 -17.58
N TRP A 459 35.07 -30.45 -16.26
CA TRP A 459 34.44 -31.61 -15.64
C TRP A 459 32.91 -31.51 -15.65
N GLU A 460 32.33 -30.35 -15.34
CA GLU A 460 30.89 -30.10 -15.44
C GLU A 460 30.37 -30.24 -16.87
N GLU A 461 31.09 -29.70 -17.87
CA GLU A 461 30.76 -29.90 -19.27
C GLU A 461 30.65 -31.40 -19.62
N SER A 462 31.59 -32.22 -19.14
CA SER A 462 31.62 -33.67 -19.38
C SER A 462 30.46 -34.46 -18.76
N LYS A 463 29.74 -33.89 -17.78
CA LYS A 463 28.54 -34.49 -17.18
C LYS A 463 27.27 -34.21 -17.98
N THR A 464 27.33 -33.33 -18.98
CA THR A 464 26.18 -32.98 -19.81
C THR A 464 25.74 -34.18 -20.64
N PRO A 465 24.45 -34.60 -20.61
CA PRO A 465 23.98 -35.73 -21.39
C PRO A 465 24.22 -35.55 -22.90
N ILE A 466 24.64 -36.62 -23.60
CA ILE A 466 24.97 -36.63 -25.05
C ILE A 466 23.82 -36.12 -25.94
N ASN A 467 22.57 -36.19 -25.47
CA ASN A 467 21.37 -35.77 -26.18
C ASN A 467 20.99 -34.29 -25.94
N VAL A 468 21.79 -33.54 -25.18
CA VAL A 468 21.63 -32.11 -24.95
C VAL A 468 22.71 -31.37 -25.73
N ASP A 469 22.32 -30.72 -26.82
CA ASP A 469 23.20 -29.85 -27.61
C ASP A 469 23.42 -28.54 -26.83
N PRO A 470 24.64 -28.26 -26.30
CA PRO A 470 24.93 -27.07 -25.50
C PRO A 470 24.64 -25.75 -26.23
N LEU A 471 24.55 -25.78 -27.57
CA LEU A 471 24.34 -24.62 -28.43
C LEU A 471 22.85 -24.39 -28.79
N LYS A 472 21.93 -25.30 -28.45
CA LYS A 472 20.49 -25.21 -28.80
C LYS A 472 19.53 -25.03 -27.63
N VAL A 473 20.03 -24.96 -26.39
CA VAL A 473 19.20 -24.71 -25.20
C VAL A 473 19.01 -23.21 -25.02
N ASP A 474 17.76 -22.79 -24.80
CA ASP A 474 17.38 -21.41 -24.51
C ASP A 474 18.31 -20.79 -23.45
N LEU A 475 19.00 -19.70 -23.82
CA LEU A 475 20.01 -19.00 -23.02
C LEU A 475 19.46 -18.31 -21.76
N LYS A 476 18.18 -18.53 -21.44
CA LYS A 476 17.46 -17.85 -20.35
C LYS A 476 17.46 -18.56 -18.99
N SER A 477 18.06 -19.75 -18.84
CA SER A 477 18.31 -20.41 -17.52
C SER A 477 19.20 -21.64 -17.72
N PRO A 478 20.28 -21.93 -16.93
CA PRO A 478 20.61 -21.55 -15.54
C PRO A 478 21.92 -20.74 -15.36
N LEU A 479 22.06 -20.04 -14.22
CA LEU A 479 23.18 -19.16 -13.80
C LEU A 479 24.60 -19.71 -14.06
N GLU A 480 24.79 -21.03 -13.95
CA GLU A 480 26.09 -21.69 -14.15
C GLU A 480 26.51 -21.75 -15.62
N ARG A 481 25.55 -21.86 -16.56
CA ARG A 481 25.86 -21.85 -18.00
C ARG A 481 26.15 -20.45 -18.53
N GLN A 482 25.51 -19.41 -17.97
CA GLN A 482 25.83 -18.03 -18.30
C GLN A 482 27.28 -17.71 -17.92
N LYS A 483 27.70 -18.13 -16.72
CA LYS A 483 29.09 -17.97 -16.26
C LYS A 483 30.07 -18.77 -17.12
N LEU A 484 29.73 -20.01 -17.49
CA LEU A 484 30.55 -20.82 -18.40
C LEU A 484 30.72 -20.15 -19.77
N ALA A 485 29.65 -19.59 -20.35
CA ALA A 485 29.69 -18.87 -21.62
C ALA A 485 30.52 -17.58 -21.52
N GLU A 486 30.39 -16.81 -20.44
CA GLU A 486 31.25 -15.65 -20.15
C GLU A 486 32.72 -16.05 -20.02
N LEU A 487 33.02 -17.16 -19.34
CA LEU A 487 34.38 -17.65 -19.15
C LEU A 487 35.05 -18.16 -20.43
N LEU A 488 34.28 -18.82 -21.29
CA LEU A 488 34.75 -19.25 -22.61
C LEU A 488 35.00 -18.04 -23.54
N ASN A 489 34.24 -16.96 -23.40
CA ASN A 489 34.46 -15.72 -24.16
C ASN A 489 35.63 -14.86 -23.63
N ASN A 490 35.79 -14.76 -22.31
CA ASN A 490 36.80 -13.90 -21.67
C ASN A 490 38.18 -14.56 -21.54
N GLY A 491 38.27 -15.89 -21.65
CA GLY A 491 39.51 -16.66 -21.51
C GLY A 491 39.80 -17.07 -20.07
N LEU A 492 40.29 -18.31 -19.89
CA LEU A 492 40.52 -18.95 -18.57
C LEU A 492 41.83 -18.54 -17.87
N ASN A 493 42.63 -17.67 -18.50
CA ASN A 493 43.95 -17.24 -18.01
C ASN A 493 43.96 -15.80 -17.46
N GLU A 494 42.84 -15.09 -17.54
CA GLU A 494 42.74 -13.71 -17.05
C GLU A 494 42.41 -13.68 -15.55
N PRO A 495 43.09 -12.85 -14.73
CA PRO A 495 42.73 -12.62 -13.34
C PRO A 495 41.30 -12.09 -13.20
N VAL A 496 40.51 -12.72 -12.33
CA VAL A 496 39.15 -12.28 -11.98
C VAL A 496 39.19 -11.16 -10.94
N GLY A 497 40.20 -11.19 -10.06
CA GLY A 497 40.37 -10.26 -8.95
C GLY A 497 41.72 -10.44 -8.29
N TYR A 498 41.99 -9.62 -7.28
CA TYR A 498 43.23 -9.60 -6.53
C TYR A 498 42.92 -9.68 -5.05
N VAL A 499 43.69 -10.49 -4.32
CA VAL A 499 43.56 -10.66 -2.87
C VAL A 499 44.87 -10.32 -2.17
N VAL A 500 44.76 -9.66 -1.02
CA VAL A 500 45.87 -9.48 -0.09
C VAL A 500 45.45 -9.99 1.30
N PRO A 501 46.16 -10.95 1.90
CA PRO A 501 45.89 -11.38 3.26
C PRO A 501 46.17 -10.21 4.20
N ILE A 502 45.24 -9.86 5.08
CA ILE A 502 45.47 -8.82 6.09
C ILE A 502 44.97 -9.23 7.47
N LYS A 503 45.72 -8.86 8.51
CA LYS A 503 45.37 -9.01 9.92
C LYS A 503 45.85 -7.78 10.68
N TRP A 504 45.10 -7.36 11.70
CA TRP A 504 45.55 -6.30 12.60
C TRP A 504 46.63 -6.84 13.56
N ASP A 505 47.74 -6.11 13.68
CA ASP A 505 48.76 -6.30 14.70
C ASP A 505 48.45 -5.41 15.91
N PHE A 506 48.06 -6.02 17.04
CA PHE A 506 47.70 -5.29 18.25
C PHE A 506 48.92 -4.68 18.96
N GLU A 507 50.11 -5.27 18.82
CA GLU A 507 51.33 -4.75 19.46
C GLU A 507 51.85 -3.52 18.71
N ARG A 508 51.85 -3.58 17.38
CA ARG A 508 52.32 -2.49 16.51
C ARG A 508 51.24 -1.50 16.13
N SER A 509 49.98 -1.82 16.42
CA SER A 509 48.80 -1.02 16.05
C SER A 509 48.79 -0.68 14.55
N ASN A 510 49.02 -1.66 13.68
CA ASN A 510 49.01 -1.50 12.24
C ASN A 510 48.48 -2.76 11.52
N TRP A 511 48.22 -2.64 10.22
CA TRP A 511 47.87 -3.80 9.40
C TRP A 511 49.13 -4.50 8.90
N GLN A 512 49.15 -5.82 9.07
CA GLN A 512 50.20 -6.69 8.55
C GLN A 512 49.64 -7.69 7.53
N SER A 513 50.51 -8.18 6.66
CA SER A 513 50.18 -9.19 5.65
C SER A 513 51.10 -10.41 5.73
N CYS A 514 50.71 -11.51 5.10
CA CYS A 514 51.50 -12.74 5.04
C CYS A 514 51.47 -13.32 3.62
N LYS A 515 52.48 -14.12 3.27
CA LYS A 515 52.53 -14.80 1.96
C LYS A 515 51.69 -16.07 1.99
N TRP A 516 50.64 -16.12 1.18
CA TRP A 516 49.94 -17.37 0.88
C TRP A 516 50.71 -18.21 -0.14
N SER A 517 50.67 -19.54 0.05
CA SER A 517 51.30 -20.51 -0.85
C SER A 517 50.32 -21.64 -1.15
N PHE A 518 50.26 -22.05 -2.42
CA PHE A 518 49.28 -23.01 -2.94
C PHE A 518 49.97 -24.15 -3.67
N ARG A 519 49.41 -25.36 -3.60
CA ARG A 519 49.94 -26.52 -4.33
C ARG A 519 49.94 -26.36 -5.85
N ARG A 520 48.96 -25.63 -6.41
CA ARG A 520 48.82 -25.38 -7.86
C ARG A 520 49.48 -24.08 -8.31
N ASN A 521 50.31 -23.45 -7.48
CA ASN A 521 50.95 -22.13 -7.66
C ASN A 521 50.01 -20.92 -7.82
N ASN A 522 48.81 -21.09 -8.38
CA ASN A 522 47.78 -20.05 -8.52
C ASN A 522 46.64 -20.26 -7.52
N LEU A 523 45.92 -19.18 -7.20
CA LEU A 523 44.72 -19.18 -6.38
C LEU A 523 43.48 -19.37 -7.26
N PHE A 524 42.94 -20.58 -7.26
CA PHE A 524 41.72 -20.93 -8.00
C PHE A 524 40.48 -20.81 -7.12
N LEU A 525 39.47 -20.07 -7.55
CA LEU A 525 38.27 -19.80 -6.77
C LEU A 525 37.38 -21.03 -6.65
N VAL A 526 36.64 -21.08 -5.53
CA VAL A 526 35.47 -21.97 -5.44
C VAL A 526 34.48 -21.56 -6.53
N PRO A 527 34.01 -22.48 -7.38
CA PRO A 527 33.09 -22.15 -8.47
C PRO A 527 31.79 -21.52 -7.97
N GLY A 528 31.29 -20.52 -8.68
CA GLY A 528 30.02 -19.86 -8.38
C GLY A 528 29.96 -18.40 -8.84
N ASN A 529 28.84 -17.75 -8.58
CA ASN A 529 28.56 -16.36 -9.03
C ASN A 529 28.64 -15.32 -7.91
N SER A 530 29.02 -15.73 -6.70
CA SER A 530 29.24 -14.84 -5.57
C SER A 530 30.51 -13.97 -5.77
N PRO A 531 30.62 -12.81 -5.09
CA PRO A 531 31.87 -12.03 -5.03
C PRO A 531 33.10 -12.88 -4.73
N VAL A 532 34.26 -12.52 -5.29
CA VAL A 532 35.52 -13.27 -5.11
C VAL A 532 35.85 -13.51 -3.63
N GLY A 533 35.57 -12.55 -2.74
CA GLY A 533 35.83 -12.67 -1.30
C GLY A 533 35.10 -13.83 -0.60
N LEU A 534 33.94 -14.26 -1.12
CA LEU A 534 33.19 -15.41 -0.60
C LEU A 534 33.55 -16.74 -1.26
N ARG A 535 34.37 -16.69 -2.30
CA ARG A 535 34.81 -17.84 -3.10
C ARG A 535 36.28 -18.20 -2.86
N LEU A 536 36.92 -17.59 -1.86
CA LEU A 536 38.31 -17.90 -1.52
C LEU A 536 38.41 -19.34 -0.96
N PRO A 537 39.23 -20.22 -1.56
CA PRO A 537 39.43 -21.59 -1.07
C PRO A 537 40.35 -21.61 0.16
N LEU A 538 39.88 -21.11 1.31
CA LEU A 538 40.73 -20.89 2.49
C LEU A 538 41.41 -22.18 3.01
N ASP A 539 40.86 -23.36 2.73
CA ASP A 539 41.47 -24.65 3.13
C ASP A 539 42.59 -25.13 2.20
N SER A 540 42.76 -24.49 1.04
CA SER A 540 43.87 -24.76 0.12
C SER A 540 45.16 -24.00 0.46
N ILE A 541 45.07 -23.05 1.39
CA ILE A 541 46.20 -22.28 1.90
C ILE A 541 47.10 -23.20 2.74
N GLN A 542 48.41 -22.97 2.71
CA GLN A 542 49.37 -23.68 3.55
C GLN A 542 48.91 -23.80 5.02
N TYR A 543 49.14 -24.98 5.60
CA TYR A 543 48.66 -25.32 6.94
C TYR A 543 49.17 -24.32 7.99
N PHE A 544 48.24 -23.83 8.80
CA PHE A 544 48.50 -22.98 9.96
C PHE A 544 48.09 -23.77 11.22
N ASN A 545 48.79 -23.59 12.33
CA ASN A 545 48.40 -24.20 13.60
C ASN A 545 47.16 -23.46 14.14
N PRO A 546 46.00 -24.12 14.29
CA PRO A 546 44.80 -23.46 14.83
C PRO A 546 44.98 -22.96 16.26
N GLU A 547 45.91 -23.52 17.04
CA GLU A 547 46.22 -23.07 18.40
C GLU A 547 46.94 -21.71 18.44
N GLU A 548 47.54 -21.29 17.33
CA GLU A 548 48.13 -19.95 17.16
C GLU A 548 47.09 -18.91 16.73
N GLN A 549 45.84 -19.34 16.46
CA GLN A 549 44.73 -18.45 16.18
C GLN A 549 44.20 -17.85 17.48
N GLU A 550 44.67 -16.65 17.77
CA GLU A 550 44.19 -15.85 18.89
C GLU A 550 42.66 -15.67 18.78
N THR A 551 41.93 -16.26 19.73
CA THR A 551 40.48 -16.07 19.84
C THR A 551 40.24 -14.79 20.62
N LEU A 552 39.99 -13.70 19.90
CA LEU A 552 39.68 -12.42 20.53
C LEU A 552 38.25 -12.46 21.08
N PRO A 553 38.01 -11.97 22.30
CA PRO A 553 36.65 -11.81 22.80
C PRO A 553 35.88 -10.82 21.94
N GLU A 554 34.60 -11.08 21.68
CA GLU A 554 33.73 -10.12 21.02
C GLU A 554 33.65 -8.85 21.87
N HIS A 555 33.73 -7.68 21.24
CA HIS A 555 33.55 -6.42 21.94
C HIS A 555 32.15 -6.34 22.54
N SER A 556 32.08 -5.96 23.82
CA SER A 556 30.82 -5.82 24.53
C SER A 556 30.23 -4.44 24.26
N LEU A 557 28.97 -4.38 23.80
CA LEU A 557 28.23 -3.11 23.68
C LEU A 557 27.92 -2.43 25.02
N PHE A 558 28.26 -3.09 26.14
CA PHE A 558 28.17 -2.56 27.49
C PHE A 558 29.50 -2.00 28.01
N ALA A 559 30.59 -2.11 27.23
CA ALA A 559 31.89 -1.58 27.63
C ALA A 559 32.00 -0.08 27.34
N ASP A 560 32.70 0.64 28.22
CA ASP A 560 33.09 2.03 27.95
C ASP A 560 34.15 2.05 26.83
N VAL A 561 33.97 2.95 25.87
CA VAL A 561 34.88 3.13 24.72
C VAL A 561 35.26 4.59 24.56
N GLU A 562 36.51 4.83 24.17
CA GLU A 562 36.99 6.18 23.85
C GLU A 562 36.37 6.72 22.55
N ALA A 563 36.52 8.02 22.27
CA ALA A 563 36.08 8.59 21.01
C ALA A 563 36.84 7.99 19.82
N LEU A 564 36.14 7.75 18.70
CA LEU A 564 36.76 7.21 17.49
C LEU A 564 37.80 8.21 16.93
N PRO A 565 38.94 7.73 16.40
CA PRO A 565 39.97 8.61 15.85
C PRO A 565 39.48 9.37 14.62
N ASN A 566 40.07 10.56 14.38
CA ASN A 566 39.84 11.35 13.16
C ASN A 566 40.67 10.80 11.99
N ALA A 567 40.12 10.82 10.78
CA ALA A 567 40.73 10.27 9.57
C ALA A 567 42.17 10.74 9.28
N ASN A 568 42.53 11.95 9.70
CA ASN A 568 43.85 12.56 9.47
C ASN A 568 44.92 12.22 10.51
N ARG A 569 44.60 11.48 11.58
CA ARG A 569 45.47 11.41 12.77
C ARG A 569 46.35 10.16 12.89
N TYR A 570 46.19 9.16 12.03
CA TYR A 570 46.98 7.93 12.13
C TYR A 570 47.61 7.56 10.78
N ILE A 571 48.81 8.09 10.56
CA ILE A 571 49.80 7.51 9.65
C ILE A 571 50.81 6.87 10.61
N PRO A 572 50.90 5.53 10.72
CA PRO A 572 52.01 4.92 11.45
C PRO A 572 53.32 5.51 10.89
N GLU A 573 54.24 5.98 11.73
CA GLU A 573 55.57 6.35 11.22
C GLU A 573 56.15 5.14 10.51
N ALA A 574 56.28 5.25 9.18
CA ALA A 574 56.76 4.17 8.35
C ALA A 574 58.21 3.85 8.72
N GLY A 575 58.41 2.69 9.34
CA GLY A 575 59.74 2.11 9.43
C GLY A 575 60.30 1.79 8.03
N PRO A 576 61.60 1.51 7.90
CA PRO A 576 62.19 1.13 6.61
C PRO A 576 61.71 -0.22 6.08
N ASP A 577 61.13 -1.08 6.94
CA ASP A 577 60.69 -2.44 6.60
C ASP A 577 59.17 -2.51 6.41
N PHE A 578 58.72 -3.39 5.51
CA PHE A 578 57.29 -3.67 5.29
C PHE A 578 56.65 -4.38 6.50
N ASN A 579 55.36 -4.15 6.72
CA ASN A 579 54.53 -4.75 7.76
C ASN A 579 54.18 -6.22 7.43
N ASN A 580 55.18 -7.10 7.48
CA ASN A 580 55.04 -8.51 7.13
C ASN A 580 55.01 -9.43 8.36
N SER A 581 54.13 -10.42 8.34
CA SER A 581 53.98 -11.42 9.39
C SER A 581 54.60 -12.75 8.99
N PRO A 582 55.33 -13.43 9.88
CA PRO A 582 55.71 -14.83 9.68
C PRO A 582 54.53 -15.79 9.91
N ILE A 583 53.46 -15.33 10.57
CA ILE A 583 52.26 -16.12 10.88
C ILE A 583 51.28 -16.03 9.71
N ILE A 584 50.72 -17.18 9.33
CA ILE A 584 49.76 -17.28 8.23
C ILE A 584 48.35 -17.15 8.80
N PHE A 585 47.55 -16.27 8.21
CA PHE A 585 46.14 -16.09 8.55
C PHE A 585 45.26 -16.12 7.31
N LYS A 586 43.97 -16.41 7.52
CA LYS A 586 42.97 -16.63 6.47
C LYS A 586 42.09 -15.40 6.19
N THR A 587 42.27 -14.30 6.93
CA THR A 587 41.56 -13.03 6.70
C THR A 587 42.22 -12.26 5.56
N ALA A 588 41.44 -11.74 4.63
CA ALA A 588 41.96 -11.07 3.44
C ALA A 588 41.00 -10.01 2.88
N LEU A 589 41.58 -8.98 2.27
CA LEU A 589 40.86 -7.99 1.49
C LEU A 589 40.96 -8.33 0.01
N VAL A 590 39.84 -8.20 -0.70
CA VAL A 590 39.75 -8.55 -2.12
C VAL A 590 39.31 -7.34 -2.94
N VAL A 591 39.88 -7.19 -4.12
CA VAL A 591 39.49 -6.19 -5.12
C VAL A 591 39.10 -6.90 -6.40
N GLU A 592 37.89 -6.61 -6.89
CA GLU A 592 37.31 -7.24 -8.07
C GLU A 592 36.63 -6.17 -8.95
N VAL A 593 36.76 -6.29 -10.27
CA VAL A 593 35.95 -5.47 -11.20
C VAL A 593 34.81 -6.30 -11.76
N ARG A 594 33.58 -5.83 -11.58
CA ARG A 594 32.37 -6.45 -12.15
C ARG A 594 31.57 -5.41 -12.91
N GLN A 595 31.27 -5.70 -14.19
CA GLN A 595 30.49 -4.81 -15.07
C GLN A 595 31.03 -3.36 -15.07
N GLY A 596 32.35 -3.22 -15.19
CA GLY A 596 33.04 -1.92 -15.22
C GLY A 596 33.05 -1.13 -13.91
N LYS A 597 32.71 -1.77 -12.77
CA LYS A 597 32.71 -1.17 -11.42
C LYS A 597 33.74 -1.88 -10.54
N LEU A 598 34.44 -1.12 -9.69
CA LEU A 598 35.45 -1.65 -8.77
C LEU A 598 34.83 -1.93 -7.40
N PHE A 599 34.84 -3.19 -6.98
CA PHE A 599 34.35 -3.66 -5.68
C PHE A 599 35.51 -3.98 -4.75
N ILE A 600 35.42 -3.50 -3.51
CA ILE A 600 36.39 -3.76 -2.44
C ILE A 600 35.69 -4.58 -1.36
N PHE A 601 36.06 -5.85 -1.25
CA PHE A 601 35.50 -6.77 -0.27
C PHE A 601 36.29 -6.71 1.03
N PHE A 602 35.66 -6.22 2.09
CA PHE A 602 36.27 -6.04 3.40
C PHE A 602 36.26 -7.37 4.18
N PRO A 603 37.38 -7.71 4.86
CA PRO A 603 37.43 -8.86 5.78
C PRO A 603 36.66 -8.59 7.08
N PRO A 604 36.33 -9.63 7.87
CA PRO A 604 35.78 -9.44 9.20
C PRO A 604 36.81 -8.76 10.12
N THR A 605 36.33 -7.85 10.97
CA THR A 605 37.14 -7.15 11.98
C THR A 605 36.48 -7.23 13.35
N SER A 606 37.28 -7.27 14.42
CA SER A 606 36.77 -7.37 15.80
C SER A 606 36.42 -6.00 16.42
N TYR A 607 37.03 -4.92 15.94
CA TYR A 607 36.89 -3.56 16.47
C TYR A 607 36.59 -2.57 15.34
N PHE A 608 35.73 -1.59 15.63
CA PHE A 608 35.30 -0.62 14.62
C PHE A 608 36.45 0.29 14.16
N GLU A 609 37.40 0.60 15.06
CA GLU A 609 38.60 1.38 14.76
C GLU A 609 39.42 0.77 13.63
N HIS A 610 39.56 -0.56 13.62
CA HIS A 610 40.31 -1.27 12.61
C HIS A 610 39.56 -1.23 11.26
N TYR A 611 38.24 -1.37 11.30
CA TYR A 611 37.39 -1.20 10.12
C TYR A 611 37.51 0.21 9.55
N LEU A 612 37.41 1.24 10.39
CA LEU A 612 37.57 2.65 10.03
C LEU A 612 38.94 2.93 9.40
N TYR A 613 40.01 2.30 9.90
CA TYR A 613 41.33 2.44 9.29
C TYR A 613 41.36 1.89 7.85
N LEU A 614 40.71 0.74 7.59
CA LEU A 614 40.59 0.21 6.23
C LEU A 614 39.77 1.14 5.34
N VAL A 615 38.66 1.69 5.83
CA VAL A 615 37.85 2.67 5.10
C VAL A 615 38.72 3.86 4.67
N ASN A 616 39.48 4.44 5.61
CA ASN A 616 40.34 5.58 5.32
C ASN A 616 41.47 5.24 4.33
N ALA A 617 42.09 4.06 4.45
CA ALA A 617 43.12 3.61 3.52
C ALA A 617 42.57 3.39 2.10
N VAL A 618 41.36 2.81 1.99
CA VAL A 618 40.66 2.63 0.72
C VAL A 618 40.28 3.97 0.11
N GLU A 619 39.75 4.91 0.90
CA GLU A 619 39.40 6.26 0.43
C GLU A 619 40.63 7.01 -0.11
N ARG A 620 41.75 7.04 0.63
CA ARG A 620 42.99 7.70 0.16
C ARG A 620 43.54 7.05 -1.10
N THR A 621 43.42 5.73 -1.22
CA THR A 621 43.81 5.00 -2.44
C THR A 621 42.91 5.38 -3.62
N ALA A 622 41.60 5.42 -3.41
CA ALA A 622 40.61 5.83 -4.41
C ALA A 622 40.85 7.28 -4.87
N GLU A 623 41.14 8.19 -3.95
CA GLU A 623 41.45 9.60 -4.23
C GLU A 623 42.74 9.75 -5.04
N LYS A 624 43.81 9.07 -4.63
CA LYS A 624 45.11 9.08 -5.33
C LYS A 624 45.01 8.57 -6.76
N LEU A 625 44.14 7.58 -6.99
CA LEU A 625 43.93 7.00 -8.33
C LEU A 625 42.79 7.66 -9.10
N ASN A 626 41.99 8.50 -8.46
CA ASN A 626 40.75 9.07 -8.98
C ASN A 626 39.79 8.00 -9.52
N VAL A 627 39.58 6.93 -8.74
CA VAL A 627 38.73 5.79 -9.11
C VAL A 627 37.62 5.64 -8.07
N PRO A 628 36.34 5.70 -8.48
CA PRO A 628 35.24 5.46 -7.56
C PRO A 628 35.08 3.96 -7.25
N VAL A 629 34.68 3.64 -6.01
CA VAL A 629 34.66 2.28 -5.47
C VAL A 629 33.33 1.92 -4.82
N LEU A 630 33.01 0.63 -4.82
CA LEU A 630 31.89 0.03 -4.09
C LEU A 630 32.44 -0.82 -2.95
N ILE A 631 32.03 -0.55 -1.72
CA ILE A 631 32.46 -1.34 -0.55
C ILE A 631 31.48 -2.50 -0.35
N GLU A 632 31.99 -3.71 -0.19
CA GLU A 632 31.23 -4.92 0.08
C GLU A 632 31.94 -5.80 1.11
N GLY A 633 31.41 -6.99 1.40
CA GLY A 633 32.01 -7.95 2.32
C GLY A 633 31.37 -7.97 3.70
N TYR A 634 32.19 -8.15 4.74
CA TYR A 634 31.70 -8.24 6.11
C TYR A 634 31.29 -6.86 6.63
N ASP A 635 30.20 -6.82 7.40
CA ASP A 635 29.74 -5.58 8.04
C ASP A 635 30.78 -5.06 9.05
N PRO A 636 30.82 -3.74 9.29
CA PRO A 636 31.54 -3.22 10.46
C PRO A 636 30.99 -3.87 11.75
N PRO A 637 31.85 -4.16 12.73
CA PRO A 637 31.40 -4.64 14.03
C PRO A 637 30.45 -3.63 14.67
N SER A 638 29.51 -4.13 15.48
CA SER A 638 28.51 -3.27 16.13
C SER A 638 29.19 -2.31 17.11
N ASP A 639 28.82 -1.04 17.07
CA ASP A 639 29.47 0.02 17.85
C ASP A 639 28.47 1.13 18.25
N ASN A 640 28.50 1.57 19.50
CA ASN A 640 27.58 2.57 20.02
C ASN A 640 27.85 4.00 19.50
N ARG A 641 29.03 4.26 18.90
CA ARG A 641 29.45 5.58 18.36
C ARG A 641 28.98 5.81 16.93
N VAL A 642 28.36 4.80 16.31
CA VAL A 642 27.97 4.77 14.89
C VAL A 642 26.49 4.49 14.76
N THR A 643 25.86 5.14 13.80
CA THR A 643 24.47 4.95 13.41
C THR A 643 24.42 4.27 12.05
N LYS A 644 23.38 3.48 11.80
CA LYS A 644 23.18 2.79 10.53
C LYS A 644 21.74 2.85 10.04
N MET A 645 21.59 2.81 8.73
CA MET A 645 20.33 2.58 8.02
C MET A 645 20.56 1.46 7.00
N MET A 646 19.60 0.55 6.85
CA MET A 646 19.71 -0.55 5.89
C MET A 646 18.46 -0.70 5.04
N ILE A 647 18.63 -1.07 3.78
CA ILE A 647 17.55 -1.51 2.88
C ILE A 647 17.80 -2.96 2.51
N THR A 648 16.81 -3.81 2.77
CA THR A 648 16.88 -5.27 2.57
C THR A 648 15.67 -5.76 1.78
N PRO A 649 15.83 -6.81 0.95
CA PRO A 649 14.73 -7.45 0.26
C PRO A 649 14.05 -8.48 1.17
N ASP A 650 12.73 -8.46 1.16
CA ASP A 650 11.90 -9.52 1.73
C ASP A 650 10.89 -10.04 0.70
N PRO A 651 10.28 -11.22 0.90
CA PRO A 651 9.31 -11.77 -0.04
C PRO A 651 8.19 -10.76 -0.30
N GLY A 652 8.08 -10.32 -1.55
CA GLY A 652 7.05 -9.36 -1.99
C GLY A 652 7.22 -7.90 -1.56
N VAL A 653 8.26 -7.54 -0.79
CA VAL A 653 8.49 -6.15 -0.31
C VAL A 653 9.98 -5.79 -0.30
N ILE A 654 10.28 -4.52 -0.07
CA ILE A 654 11.57 -4.08 0.49
C ILE A 654 11.32 -3.60 1.92
N GLU A 655 12.30 -3.80 2.78
CA GLU A 655 12.29 -3.35 4.17
C GLU A 655 13.36 -2.28 4.35
N VAL A 656 13.01 -1.18 5.01
CA VAL A 656 13.94 -0.10 5.37
C VAL A 656 14.11 -0.11 6.87
N ASN A 657 15.25 -0.56 7.35
CA ASN A 657 15.64 -0.44 8.75
C ASN A 657 16.12 0.99 8.99
N ILE A 658 15.25 1.84 9.52
CA ILE A 658 15.59 3.24 9.82
C ILE A 658 16.36 3.33 11.12
N HIS A 659 17.27 4.30 11.20
CA HIS A 659 18.02 4.57 12.41
C HIS A 659 17.09 5.03 13.54
N PRO A 660 17.40 4.69 14.80
CA PRO A 660 16.56 5.07 15.92
C PRO A 660 16.67 6.58 16.21
N ALA A 661 15.52 7.20 16.47
CA ALA A 661 15.39 8.59 16.91
C ALA A 661 15.30 8.67 18.44
N SER A 662 15.82 9.77 18.99
CA SER A 662 15.86 10.04 20.42
C SER A 662 14.72 10.96 20.90
N SER A 663 14.17 11.76 19.98
CA SER A 663 13.03 12.65 20.25
C SER A 663 11.84 12.37 19.33
N TRP A 664 10.67 12.80 19.78
CA TRP A 664 9.42 12.74 19.04
C TRP A 664 9.48 13.52 17.71
N ARG A 665 10.08 14.71 17.75
CA ARG A 665 10.22 15.58 16.57
C ARG A 665 11.15 14.98 15.53
N GLU A 666 12.28 14.44 15.96
CA GLU A 666 13.22 13.72 15.08
C GLU A 666 12.55 12.48 14.44
N LEU A 667 11.80 11.69 15.23
CA LEU A 667 11.08 10.52 14.73
C LEU A 667 10.06 10.89 13.65
N ALA A 668 9.28 11.95 13.88
CA ALA A 668 8.28 12.44 12.92
C ALA A 668 8.91 12.96 11.63
N GLU A 669 10.02 13.70 11.72
CA GLU A 669 10.78 14.19 10.57
C GLU A 669 11.37 13.03 9.75
N ASN A 670 11.98 12.05 10.41
CA ASN A 670 12.55 10.86 9.76
C ASN A 670 11.48 10.06 9.00
N TYR A 671 10.29 9.87 9.56
CA TYR A 671 9.22 9.15 8.86
C TYR A 671 8.61 9.97 7.72
N ASP A 672 8.48 11.30 7.86
CA ASP A 672 8.01 12.17 6.78
C ASP A 672 8.99 12.15 5.58
N ILE A 673 10.30 12.27 5.84
CA ILE A 673 11.35 12.16 4.82
C ILE A 673 11.29 10.78 4.16
N LEU A 674 11.23 9.70 4.95
CA LEU A 674 11.19 8.34 4.43
C LEU A 674 10.02 8.12 3.46
N TYR A 675 8.80 8.48 3.85
CA TYR A 675 7.62 8.31 3.01
C TYR A 675 7.72 9.15 1.72
N LYS A 676 8.19 10.40 1.82
CA LYS A 676 8.40 11.27 0.65
C LYS A 676 9.42 10.68 -0.32
N LYS A 677 10.59 10.26 0.17
CA LYS A 677 11.66 9.71 -0.68
C LYS A 677 11.29 8.36 -1.27
N ALA A 678 10.51 7.54 -0.57
CA ALA A 678 9.93 6.32 -1.12
C ALA A 678 8.97 6.64 -2.28
N ALA A 679 8.02 7.55 -2.09
CA ALA A 679 7.07 7.95 -3.14
C ALA A 679 7.78 8.53 -4.38
N GLU A 680 8.76 9.42 -4.18
CA GLU A 680 9.59 9.96 -5.27
C GLU A 680 10.41 8.86 -5.98
N SER A 681 10.66 7.73 -5.33
CA SER A 681 11.37 6.56 -5.87
C SER A 681 10.43 5.51 -6.45
N LYS A 682 9.15 5.85 -6.65
CA LYS A 682 8.09 4.96 -7.14
C LYS A 682 7.79 3.76 -6.23
N LEU A 683 7.91 3.98 -4.92
CA LEU A 683 7.59 3.01 -3.90
C LEU A 683 6.39 3.51 -3.07
N ALA A 684 5.46 2.60 -2.75
CA ALA A 684 4.28 2.85 -1.95
C ALA A 684 4.26 1.94 -0.70
N THR A 685 3.41 2.31 0.25
CA THR A 685 3.23 1.63 1.55
C THR A 685 1.96 0.79 1.59
N GLU A 686 1.28 0.68 0.45
CA GLU A 686 -0.03 0.07 0.30
C GLU A 686 -0.14 -0.75 -0.99
N LYS A 687 -1.08 -1.69 -1.01
CA LYS A 687 -1.47 -2.50 -2.17
C LYS A 687 -2.99 -2.52 -2.29
N PHE A 688 -3.46 -2.80 -3.50
CA PHE A 688 -4.87 -3.08 -3.75
C PHE A 688 -5.03 -4.54 -4.13
N ASN A 689 -6.02 -5.21 -3.55
CA ASN A 689 -6.46 -6.52 -4.00
C ASN A 689 -7.32 -6.40 -5.26
N VAL A 690 -7.46 -7.50 -6.01
CA VAL A 690 -8.27 -7.55 -7.25
C VAL A 690 -9.70 -7.06 -7.04
N ASP A 691 -10.26 -7.31 -5.86
CA ASP A 691 -11.62 -6.91 -5.52
C ASP A 691 -11.74 -5.43 -5.09
N GLY A 692 -10.65 -4.67 -5.12
CA GLY A 692 -10.59 -3.26 -4.71
C GLY A 692 -10.26 -3.06 -3.24
N ARG A 693 -10.11 -4.11 -2.43
CA ARG A 693 -9.72 -3.92 -1.01
C ARG A 693 -8.34 -3.29 -0.91
N HIS A 694 -8.26 -2.33 0.00
CA HIS A 694 -7.04 -1.63 0.32
C HIS A 694 -6.31 -2.36 1.46
N THR A 695 -5.01 -2.63 1.30
CA THR A 695 -4.20 -3.32 2.31
C THR A 695 -2.82 -2.67 2.46
N GLY A 696 -2.11 -2.95 3.56
CA GLY A 696 -0.69 -2.64 3.65
C GLY A 696 0.12 -3.45 2.63
N THR A 697 1.44 -3.27 2.65
CA THR A 697 2.38 -3.95 1.75
C THR A 697 2.40 -5.48 1.90
N GLY A 698 1.96 -5.99 3.05
CA GLY A 698 2.08 -7.38 3.50
C GLY A 698 3.36 -7.69 4.29
N GLY A 699 4.33 -6.76 4.32
CA GLY A 699 5.63 -6.93 5.00
C GLY A 699 5.68 -6.47 6.45
N GLY A 700 4.62 -5.82 6.94
CA GLY A 700 4.57 -5.25 8.29
C GLY A 700 5.27 -3.88 8.42
N ASN A 701 5.08 -3.24 9.58
CA ASN A 701 5.78 -2.05 10.04
C ASN A 701 6.26 -2.32 11.47
N HIS A 702 7.39 -3.02 11.61
CA HIS A 702 7.88 -3.36 12.94
C HIS A 702 8.35 -2.09 13.65
N VAL A 703 7.80 -1.82 14.83
CA VAL A 703 8.21 -0.68 15.66
C VAL A 703 9.25 -1.16 16.66
N THR A 704 10.40 -0.50 16.72
CA THR A 704 11.48 -0.88 17.64
C THR A 704 11.57 0.10 18.80
N LEU A 705 11.82 -0.45 19.99
CA LEU A 705 11.93 0.28 21.26
C LEU A 705 13.22 -0.12 21.97
N GLY A 706 14.08 0.85 22.29
CA GLY A 706 15.36 0.59 22.95
C GLY A 706 15.92 1.82 23.68
N GLY A 707 17.24 1.84 23.86
CA GLY A 707 17.99 2.99 24.38
C GLY A 707 19.10 3.43 23.43
N LEU A 708 19.82 4.51 23.77
CA LEU A 708 20.99 4.94 22.99
C LEU A 708 22.12 3.92 23.04
N THR A 709 22.27 3.26 24.20
CA THR A 709 23.07 2.06 24.42
C THR A 709 22.16 0.94 24.94
N PRO A 710 22.56 -0.34 24.84
CA PRO A 710 21.77 -1.43 25.41
C PRO A 710 21.50 -1.26 26.91
N ALA A 711 22.45 -0.69 27.67
CA ALA A 711 22.28 -0.41 29.10
C ALA A 711 21.21 0.66 29.40
N ASP A 712 20.95 1.56 28.46
CA ASP A 712 19.95 2.61 28.60
C ASP A 712 18.52 2.12 28.34
N SER A 713 18.36 0.92 27.76
CA SER A 713 17.07 0.36 27.38
C SER A 713 16.09 0.36 28.55
N PRO A 714 14.92 1.03 28.43
CA PRO A 714 13.90 1.05 29.49
C PRO A 714 13.47 -0.37 29.90
N LEU A 715 13.48 -1.31 28.96
CA LEU A 715 13.05 -2.69 29.18
C LEU A 715 14.06 -3.52 29.97
N LEU A 716 15.37 -3.28 29.75
CA LEU A 716 16.42 -3.95 30.51
C LEU A 716 16.58 -3.33 31.90
N ARG A 717 16.42 -2.01 32.02
CA ARG A 717 16.45 -1.27 33.30
C ARG A 717 15.29 -1.64 34.21
N ARG A 718 14.11 -1.93 33.64
CA ARG A 718 12.84 -2.21 34.33
C ARG A 718 12.07 -3.35 33.64
N PRO A 719 12.25 -4.62 34.06
CA PRO A 719 11.57 -5.78 33.44
C PRO A 719 10.04 -5.76 33.58
N ASP A 720 9.51 -5.06 34.57
CA ASP A 720 8.07 -4.90 34.79
C ASP A 720 7.37 -4.06 33.69
N ILE A 721 8.13 -3.28 32.92
CA ILE A 721 7.59 -2.56 31.74
C ILE A 721 7.17 -3.54 30.66
N LEU A 722 8.01 -4.54 30.34
CA LEU A 722 7.67 -5.56 29.35
C LEU A 722 6.44 -6.37 29.80
N ARG A 723 6.37 -6.72 31.09
CA ARG A 723 5.17 -7.32 31.67
C ARG A 723 3.93 -6.42 31.51
N SER A 724 4.07 -5.11 31.76
CA SER A 724 2.96 -4.16 31.64
C SER A 724 2.44 -4.11 30.20
N PHE A 725 3.34 -4.05 29.21
CA PHE A 725 2.98 -4.15 27.80
C PHE A 725 2.24 -5.45 27.48
N ILE A 726 2.81 -6.60 27.84
CA ILE A 726 2.18 -7.91 27.57
C ILE A 726 0.80 -7.99 28.21
N THR A 727 0.65 -7.58 29.47
CA THR A 727 -0.63 -7.63 30.21
C THR A 727 -1.66 -6.71 29.58
N PHE A 728 -1.28 -5.48 29.26
CA PHE A 728 -2.19 -4.49 28.66
C PHE A 728 -2.63 -4.90 27.25
N TRP A 729 -1.71 -5.39 26.41
CA TRP A 729 -2.06 -5.95 25.09
C TRP A 729 -2.94 -7.19 25.20
N GLN A 730 -2.70 -8.03 26.21
CA GLN A 730 -3.52 -9.21 26.45
C GLN A 730 -4.95 -8.82 26.85
N HIS A 731 -5.12 -7.77 27.65
CA HIS A 731 -6.42 -7.23 28.05
C HIS A 731 -7.18 -6.51 26.93
N HIS A 732 -6.47 -5.92 25.96
CA HIS A 732 -7.06 -5.14 24.89
C HIS A 732 -6.74 -5.72 23.50
N PRO A 733 -7.48 -6.76 23.05
CA PRO A 733 -7.26 -7.38 21.74
C PRO A 733 -7.34 -6.43 20.55
N SER A 734 -8.01 -5.27 20.66
CA SER A 734 -8.02 -4.26 19.60
C SER A 734 -6.62 -3.78 19.22
N LEU A 735 -5.68 -3.77 20.17
CA LEU A 735 -4.28 -3.38 19.94
C LEU A 735 -3.54 -4.35 19.02
N SER A 736 -3.99 -5.61 18.94
CA SER A 736 -3.47 -6.57 17.97
C SER A 736 -4.23 -6.50 16.65
N TYR A 737 -5.56 -6.48 16.70
CA TYR A 737 -6.39 -6.71 15.50
C TYR A 737 -6.66 -5.47 14.66
N LEU A 738 -6.67 -4.26 15.25
CA LEU A 738 -6.89 -3.02 14.49
C LEU A 738 -5.72 -2.74 13.53
N PHE A 739 -4.50 -3.02 13.99
CA PHE A 739 -3.27 -2.72 13.26
C PHE A 739 -2.73 -3.91 12.48
N SER A 740 -3.31 -5.11 12.61
CA SER A 740 -2.80 -6.32 11.97
C SER A 740 -2.93 -6.33 10.46
N THR A 741 -2.12 -7.17 9.82
CA THR A 741 -2.36 -7.60 8.43
C THR A 741 -3.65 -8.44 8.33
N GLN A 742 -4.01 -8.88 7.12
CA GLN A 742 -5.15 -9.79 6.91
C GLN A 742 -4.94 -11.18 7.53
N PHE A 743 -3.68 -11.63 7.68
CA PHE A 743 -3.37 -12.96 8.18
C PHE A 743 -3.08 -12.93 9.69
N ILE A 744 -4.10 -13.28 10.48
CA ILE A 744 -4.04 -13.34 11.94
C ILE A 744 -4.24 -14.76 12.48
N GLY A 745 -3.88 -14.98 13.75
CA GLY A 745 -4.00 -16.27 14.43
C GLY A 745 -2.65 -16.93 14.74
N PRO A 746 -2.66 -18.15 15.29
CA PRO A 746 -1.47 -18.81 15.88
C PRO A 746 -0.33 -19.08 14.88
N THR A 747 -0.64 -19.15 13.60
CA THR A 747 0.31 -19.39 12.52
C THR A 747 0.69 -18.13 11.75
N SER A 748 0.23 -16.95 12.20
CA SER A 748 0.55 -15.65 11.61
C SER A 748 2.02 -15.26 11.80
N GLN A 749 2.43 -14.10 11.27
CA GLN A 749 3.79 -13.58 11.46
C GLN A 749 4.03 -13.05 12.88
N ALA A 750 2.97 -12.65 13.56
CA ALA A 750 3.02 -12.00 14.87
C ALA A 750 1.82 -12.45 15.74
N PRO A 751 1.72 -13.74 16.07
CA PRO A 751 0.63 -14.25 16.89
C PRO A 751 0.65 -13.62 18.28
N ARG A 752 -0.55 -13.42 18.84
CA ARG A 752 -0.70 -13.04 20.25
C ARG A 752 -0.26 -14.19 21.15
N VAL A 753 0.17 -13.84 22.36
CA VAL A 753 0.59 -14.80 23.39
C VAL A 753 -0.51 -15.80 23.78
N ASP A 754 -1.78 -15.46 23.56
CA ASP A 754 -2.97 -16.24 23.92
C ASP A 754 -3.71 -16.90 22.73
N GLU A 755 -3.19 -16.81 21.50
CA GLU A 755 -3.81 -17.45 20.32
C GLU A 755 -3.26 -18.86 20.01
N GLY A 756 -2.15 -19.25 20.65
CA GLY A 756 -1.44 -20.51 20.42
C GLY A 756 -1.82 -21.63 21.41
N ARG A 757 -0.96 -21.83 22.40
CA ARG A 757 -1.12 -22.90 23.40
C ARG A 757 -1.97 -22.43 24.57
N VAL A 758 -2.95 -23.23 24.97
CA VAL A 758 -3.93 -22.88 26.01
C VAL A 758 -3.27 -22.67 27.37
N GLU A 759 -2.23 -23.46 27.67
CA GLU A 759 -1.45 -23.39 28.90
C GLU A 759 -0.48 -22.21 28.98
N ASN A 760 -0.22 -21.51 27.87
CA ASN A 760 0.82 -20.47 27.80
C ASN A 760 0.58 -19.35 28.82
N LEU A 761 -0.69 -18.94 29.00
CA LEU A 761 -1.04 -17.90 29.96
C LEU A 761 -0.84 -18.32 31.43
N TYR A 762 -1.01 -19.60 31.75
CA TYR A 762 -0.76 -20.12 33.09
C TYR A 762 0.74 -20.08 33.41
N GLU A 763 1.59 -20.53 32.49
CA GLU A 763 3.04 -20.50 32.67
C GLU A 763 3.58 -19.05 32.67
N LEU A 764 3.01 -18.17 31.85
CA LEU A 764 3.34 -16.75 31.83
C LEU A 764 3.01 -16.05 33.17
N GLU A 765 1.92 -16.42 33.84
CA GLU A 765 1.60 -15.92 35.19
C GLU A 765 2.65 -16.35 36.22
N ILE A 766 3.20 -17.55 36.10
CA ILE A 766 4.32 -17.99 36.94
C ILE A 766 5.57 -17.17 36.61
N ALA A 767 5.86 -16.94 35.33
CA ALA A 767 6.98 -16.10 34.90
C ALA A 767 6.87 -14.67 35.45
N PHE A 768 5.66 -14.08 35.46
CA PHE A 768 5.40 -12.77 36.06
C PHE A 768 5.69 -12.72 37.56
N GLN A 769 5.49 -13.83 38.29
CA GLN A 769 5.83 -13.92 39.73
C GLN A 769 7.35 -14.01 39.97
N GLN A 770 8.13 -14.41 38.96
CA GLN A 770 9.58 -14.50 39.06
C GLN A 770 10.29 -13.20 38.67
N ILE A 771 9.56 -12.17 38.26
CA ILE A 771 10.13 -10.83 38.03
C ILE A 771 10.57 -10.28 39.39
N PRO A 772 11.87 -10.00 39.61
CA PRO A 772 12.33 -9.52 40.91
C PRO A 772 11.71 -8.16 41.25
N ASP A 773 11.33 -7.98 42.52
CA ASP A 773 10.96 -6.67 43.09
C ASP A 773 12.24 -5.82 43.28
N GLY A 774 12.85 -5.41 42.17
CA GLY A 774 14.05 -4.60 42.13
C GLY A 774 13.78 -3.19 41.63
N GLY A 775 14.49 -2.21 42.21
CA GLY A 775 14.64 -0.88 41.63
C GLY A 775 15.32 -0.91 40.26
N GLU A 776 15.42 0.24 39.62
CA GLU A 776 16.08 0.36 38.32
C GLU A 776 17.53 -0.17 38.35
N ASN A 777 17.90 -1.01 37.37
CA ASN A 777 19.23 -1.66 37.26
C ASN A 777 19.59 -2.68 38.36
N GLU A 778 18.65 -3.08 39.22
CA GLU A 778 18.91 -4.11 40.23
C GLU A 778 18.79 -5.54 39.67
N VAL A 779 18.14 -5.70 38.51
CA VAL A 779 17.96 -6.98 37.82
C VAL A 779 19.03 -7.16 36.74
N PRO A 780 19.78 -8.28 36.73
CA PRO A 780 20.72 -8.56 35.65
C PRO A 780 20.03 -8.60 34.28
N PHE A 781 20.57 -7.88 33.29
CA PHE A 781 19.93 -7.74 31.98
C PHE A 781 19.62 -9.06 31.27
N TRP A 782 20.48 -10.08 31.43
CA TRP A 782 20.24 -11.40 30.85
C TRP A 782 19.01 -12.11 31.44
N LEU A 783 18.65 -11.80 32.68
CA LEU A 783 17.49 -12.41 33.36
C LEU A 783 16.19 -11.85 32.79
N VAL A 784 16.15 -10.57 32.41
CA VAL A 784 15.00 -9.92 31.78
C VAL A 784 14.56 -10.71 30.54
N ASP A 785 15.51 -11.06 29.67
CA ASP A 785 15.23 -11.86 28.47
C ASP A 785 14.78 -13.29 28.81
N ARG A 786 15.50 -13.96 29.72
CA ARG A 786 15.24 -15.37 30.06
C ARG A 786 13.89 -15.62 30.70
N ILE A 787 13.31 -14.64 31.39
CA ILE A 787 11.96 -14.74 31.97
C ILE A 787 10.89 -14.85 30.86
N PHE A 788 11.04 -14.14 29.74
CA PHE A 788 9.98 -14.03 28.72
C PHE A 788 10.22 -14.82 27.43
N ARG A 789 11.48 -15.14 27.09
CA ARG A 789 11.87 -15.69 25.77
C ARG A 789 11.05 -16.88 25.29
N HIS A 790 10.70 -17.79 26.18
CA HIS A 790 10.01 -19.03 25.81
C HIS A 790 8.48 -18.88 25.72
N PHE A 791 7.94 -17.73 26.12
CA PHE A 791 6.51 -17.42 26.05
C PHE A 791 6.17 -16.50 24.87
N LEU A 792 7.15 -15.71 24.42
CA LEU A 792 7.04 -14.79 23.29
C LEU A 792 7.52 -15.46 21.99
N THR A 793 6.82 -16.52 21.58
CA THR A 793 7.14 -17.32 20.38
C THR A 793 5.89 -17.74 19.63
N ASP A 794 6.01 -18.08 18.35
CA ASP A 794 4.96 -18.82 17.64
C ASP A 794 4.81 -20.27 18.16
N ILE A 795 3.85 -21.01 17.59
CA ILE A 795 3.60 -22.42 17.94
C ILE A 795 4.80 -23.35 17.70
N THR A 796 5.77 -22.94 16.87
CA THR A 796 7.00 -23.67 16.55
C THR A 796 8.17 -23.32 17.48
N GLY A 797 8.01 -22.31 18.34
CA GLY A 797 9.05 -21.83 19.24
C GLY A 797 9.95 -20.75 18.63
N ASN A 798 9.53 -20.12 17.52
CA ASN A 798 10.29 -19.05 16.88
C ASN A 798 9.99 -17.69 17.54
N THR A 799 11.00 -17.10 18.19
CA THR A 799 10.94 -15.79 18.86
C THR A 799 10.77 -14.62 17.89
N HIS A 800 11.30 -14.75 16.67
CA HIS A 800 11.14 -13.77 15.59
C HIS A 800 9.69 -13.71 15.07
N ARG A 801 8.86 -14.71 15.38
CA ARG A 801 7.45 -14.80 14.98
C ARG A 801 6.55 -14.64 16.20
N SER A 802 6.61 -13.47 16.82
CA SER A 802 5.79 -13.12 17.97
C SER A 802 5.38 -11.65 17.87
N GLU A 803 4.25 -11.28 18.47
CA GLU A 803 3.81 -9.88 18.53
C GLU A 803 4.84 -8.98 19.23
N PHE A 804 5.48 -9.51 20.29
CA PHE A 804 6.56 -8.90 21.04
C PHE A 804 7.86 -9.66 20.83
N CYS A 805 8.64 -9.28 19.83
CA CYS A 805 9.89 -9.97 19.48
C CYS A 805 11.05 -9.45 20.34
N ILE A 806 11.69 -10.38 21.05
CA ILE A 806 12.82 -10.09 21.95
C ILE A 806 14.17 -10.58 21.41
N ASP A 807 14.27 -10.91 20.13
CA ASP A 807 15.53 -11.40 19.54
C ASP A 807 16.68 -10.39 19.65
N LYS A 808 16.34 -9.11 19.61
CA LYS A 808 17.29 -8.00 19.74
C LYS A 808 17.39 -7.45 21.17
N LEU A 809 16.72 -8.07 22.15
CA LEU A 809 16.70 -7.58 23.53
C LEU A 809 17.99 -7.96 24.27
N TYR A 810 18.17 -9.23 24.60
CA TYR A 810 19.41 -9.76 25.16
C TYR A 810 19.62 -11.20 24.68
N SER A 811 20.05 -11.39 23.43
CA SER A 811 20.29 -12.74 22.91
C SER A 811 21.40 -13.45 23.70
N PRO A 812 21.19 -14.74 24.07
CA PRO A 812 22.23 -15.54 24.70
C PRO A 812 23.32 -16.01 23.72
N ASP A 813 23.05 -15.99 22.42
CA ASP A 813 23.87 -16.68 21.41
C ASP A 813 25.12 -15.88 21.00
N SER A 814 25.06 -14.55 21.02
CA SER A 814 26.19 -13.67 20.64
C SER A 814 26.16 -12.34 21.41
N SER A 815 27.28 -11.62 21.47
CA SER A 815 27.27 -10.24 22.01
C SER A 815 26.55 -9.26 21.07
N SER A 816 26.60 -9.53 19.76
CA SER A 816 25.95 -8.73 18.72
C SER A 816 24.42 -8.75 18.77
N GLY A 817 23.82 -9.77 19.39
CA GLY A 817 22.37 -9.86 19.60
C GLY A 817 21.88 -9.22 20.91
N ARG A 818 22.75 -8.54 21.67
CA ARG A 818 22.41 -7.90 22.95
C ARG A 818 22.26 -6.38 22.76
N LEU A 819 21.23 -5.99 22.00
CA LEU A 819 21.02 -4.59 21.60
C LEU A 819 20.10 -3.82 22.56
N GLY A 820 19.39 -4.50 23.48
CA GLY A 820 18.42 -3.88 24.37
C GLY A 820 17.13 -3.44 23.65
N ILE A 821 16.82 -4.04 22.50
CA ILE A 821 15.69 -3.65 21.65
C ILE A 821 14.54 -4.66 21.72
N LEU A 822 13.33 -4.18 21.91
CA LEU A 822 12.08 -4.92 21.68
C LEU A 822 11.44 -4.48 20.38
N GLU A 823 10.86 -5.42 19.65
CA GLU A 823 10.16 -5.13 18.39
C GLU A 823 8.68 -5.50 18.51
N PHE A 824 7.81 -4.55 18.17
CA PHE A 824 6.38 -4.75 18.01
C PHE A 824 6.13 -5.16 16.55
N ARG A 825 5.79 -6.43 16.33
CA ARG A 825 5.65 -7.00 14.97
C ARG A 825 4.20 -7.12 14.49
N GLY A 826 3.23 -6.87 15.36
CA GLY A 826 1.81 -6.98 15.07
C GLY A 826 1.23 -5.89 14.15
N PHE A 827 2.03 -4.91 13.74
CA PHE A 827 1.56 -3.78 12.94
C PHE A 827 1.80 -4.00 11.45
N ASP A 828 0.75 -3.85 10.64
CA ASP A 828 0.81 -3.70 9.19
C ASP A 828 1.27 -2.28 8.83
N MET A 829 1.73 -2.12 7.60
CA MET A 829 2.24 -0.85 7.09
C MET A 829 1.09 0.16 6.88
N PRO A 830 1.10 1.32 7.58
CA PRO A 830 0.07 2.32 7.36
C PRO A 830 0.27 3.07 6.04
N PRO A 831 -0.82 3.43 5.34
CA PRO A 831 -0.78 4.12 4.06
C PRO A 831 -0.24 5.55 4.13
N HIS A 832 -0.20 6.16 5.32
CA HIS A 832 0.23 7.54 5.52
C HIS A 832 1.12 7.68 6.77
N TYR A 833 2.23 8.43 6.68
CA TYR A 833 3.22 8.53 7.77
C TYR A 833 2.61 9.03 9.09
N ARG A 834 1.67 9.99 9.04
CA ARG A 834 0.94 10.47 10.23
C ARG A 834 0.20 9.35 10.96
N MET A 835 -0.34 8.36 10.24
CA MET A 835 -0.95 7.19 10.88
C MET A 835 0.14 6.39 11.62
N SER A 836 1.28 6.13 10.99
CA SER A 836 2.42 5.50 11.67
C SER A 836 2.80 6.25 12.94
N MET A 837 2.84 7.59 12.90
CA MET A 837 3.11 8.40 14.09
C MET A 837 2.11 8.18 15.22
N VAL A 838 0.82 8.01 14.95
CA VAL A 838 -0.16 7.66 16.01
C VAL A 838 0.15 6.29 16.65
N GLN A 839 0.62 5.30 15.87
CA GLN A 839 1.08 4.02 16.45
C GLN A 839 2.31 4.21 17.36
N PHE A 840 3.29 5.02 16.93
CA PHE A 840 4.45 5.35 17.75
C PHE A 840 4.04 6.07 19.04
N LEU A 841 3.19 7.10 18.93
CA LEU A 841 2.72 7.86 20.08
C LEU A 841 1.96 6.99 21.09
N LEU A 842 1.13 6.05 20.60
CA LEU A 842 0.45 5.07 21.45
C LEU A 842 1.45 4.25 22.27
N ILE A 843 2.50 3.70 21.64
CA ILE A 843 3.52 2.94 22.36
C ILE A 843 4.31 3.82 23.34
N ARG A 844 4.70 5.04 22.92
CA ARG A 844 5.43 6.00 23.78
C ARG A 844 4.64 6.36 25.03
N THR A 845 3.37 6.68 24.87
CA THR A 845 2.49 7.10 25.98
C THR A 845 2.19 5.96 26.93
N LEU A 846 2.00 4.74 26.42
CA LEU A 846 1.91 3.54 27.26
C LEU A 846 3.20 3.30 28.04
N LEU A 847 4.37 3.49 27.42
CA LEU A 847 5.66 3.39 28.12
C LEU A 847 5.77 4.42 29.24
N ALA A 848 5.47 5.69 28.94
CA ALA A 848 5.50 6.78 29.92
C ALA A 848 4.57 6.49 31.11
N TRP A 849 3.35 6.03 30.83
CA TRP A 849 2.40 5.60 31.84
C TRP A 849 2.95 4.44 32.69
N PHE A 850 3.40 3.35 32.06
CA PHE A 850 3.88 2.17 32.77
C PHE A 850 5.16 2.43 33.56
N TRP A 851 6.00 3.35 33.10
CA TRP A 851 7.18 3.80 33.83
C TRP A 851 6.81 4.45 35.17
N LYS A 852 5.80 5.31 35.16
CA LYS A 852 5.27 5.97 36.36
C LYS A 852 4.45 5.02 37.23
N THR A 853 3.63 4.17 36.63
CA THR A 853 2.70 3.28 37.31
C THR A 853 2.58 1.97 36.53
N PRO A 854 3.33 0.92 36.91
CA PRO A 854 3.31 -0.36 36.22
C PRO A 854 1.92 -0.99 36.17
N TYR A 855 1.54 -1.55 35.02
CA TYR A 855 0.24 -2.18 34.80
C TYR A 855 0.24 -3.62 35.33
N ASN A 856 -0.02 -3.76 36.63
CA ASN A 856 0.02 -5.03 37.36
C ASN A 856 -1.40 -5.58 37.58
N HIS A 857 -1.89 -6.37 36.62
CA HIS A 857 -3.20 -7.02 36.69
C HIS A 857 -3.12 -8.51 36.35
N LYS A 858 -4.20 -9.26 36.62
CA LYS A 858 -4.33 -10.68 36.27
C LYS A 858 -4.74 -10.81 34.81
N LEU A 859 -4.12 -11.74 34.08
CA LEU A 859 -4.44 -12.04 32.68
C LEU A 859 -5.88 -12.56 32.54
N VAL A 860 -6.51 -12.23 31.42
CA VAL A 860 -7.90 -12.62 31.09
C VAL A 860 -7.90 -13.89 30.24
N ARG A 861 -8.81 -14.82 30.50
CA ARG A 861 -8.96 -16.06 29.70
C ARG A 861 -10.05 -15.88 28.64
N TRP A 862 -9.74 -15.15 27.57
CA TRP A 862 -10.70 -14.84 26.51
C TRP A 862 -11.27 -16.06 25.78
N GLY A 863 -10.45 -17.09 25.54
CA GLY A 863 -10.88 -18.27 24.79
C GLY A 863 -11.39 -17.91 23.39
N THR A 864 -12.55 -18.44 23.00
CA THR A 864 -13.14 -18.16 21.68
C THR A 864 -13.65 -16.73 21.52
N GLU A 865 -13.81 -15.96 22.61
CA GLU A 865 -14.25 -14.55 22.53
C GLU A 865 -13.27 -13.69 21.72
N LEU A 866 -11.97 -14.03 21.68
CA LEU A 866 -10.97 -13.36 20.83
C LEU A 866 -11.45 -13.31 19.37
N HIS A 867 -11.83 -14.48 18.84
CA HIS A 867 -12.19 -14.63 17.43
C HIS A 867 -13.66 -14.39 17.15
N ASP A 868 -14.51 -14.32 18.18
CA ASP A 868 -15.94 -14.04 18.01
C ASP A 868 -16.27 -12.55 18.14
N ARG A 869 -15.74 -11.87 19.16
CA ARG A 869 -16.05 -10.46 19.46
C ARG A 869 -15.06 -9.51 18.80
N PHE A 870 -13.77 -9.63 19.13
CA PHE A 870 -12.78 -8.59 18.82
C PHE A 870 -12.37 -8.52 17.34
N LEU A 871 -12.80 -9.50 16.54
CA LEU A 871 -12.69 -9.46 15.08
C LEU A 871 -13.82 -8.68 14.40
N LEU A 872 -14.85 -8.29 15.17
CA LEU A 872 -15.94 -7.45 14.71
C LEU A 872 -15.62 -5.96 14.94
N PRO A 873 -15.84 -5.07 13.94
CA PRO A 873 -15.55 -3.64 14.04
C PRO A 873 -16.09 -2.97 15.30
N HIS A 874 -17.32 -3.30 15.72
CA HIS A 874 -17.96 -2.67 16.88
C HIS A 874 -17.21 -2.94 18.19
N TYR A 875 -16.85 -4.19 18.46
CA TYR A 875 -16.15 -4.53 19.70
C TYR A 875 -14.68 -4.13 19.67
N CYS A 876 -14.04 -4.19 18.50
CA CYS A 876 -12.70 -3.64 18.34
C CYS A 876 -12.69 -2.11 18.62
N HIS A 877 -13.69 -1.37 18.13
CA HIS A 877 -13.85 0.06 18.41
C HIS A 877 -14.14 0.35 19.89
N LYS A 878 -15.03 -0.43 20.50
CA LYS A 878 -15.34 -0.33 21.92
C LYS A 878 -14.11 -0.57 22.80
N ASP A 879 -13.36 -1.63 22.54
CA ASP A 879 -12.13 -1.96 23.27
C ASP A 879 -11.04 -0.88 23.09
N MET A 880 -10.86 -0.37 21.86
CA MET A 880 -9.94 0.75 21.63
C MET A 880 -10.40 2.05 22.33
N THR A 881 -11.71 2.26 22.48
CA THR A 881 -12.24 3.37 23.27
C THR A 881 -11.87 3.22 24.75
N GLU A 882 -11.86 1.99 25.29
CA GLU A 882 -11.39 1.71 26.65
C GLU A 882 -9.89 1.98 26.81
N VAL A 883 -9.07 1.66 25.81
CA VAL A 883 -7.65 2.03 25.77
C VAL A 883 -7.47 3.55 25.81
N VAL A 884 -8.20 4.28 24.96
CA VAL A 884 -8.15 5.75 24.90
C VAL A 884 -8.58 6.36 26.23
N ASN A 885 -9.66 5.87 26.84
CA ASN A 885 -10.11 6.34 28.15
C ASN A 885 -9.05 6.09 29.23
N SER A 886 -8.41 4.91 29.22
CA SER A 886 -7.34 4.59 30.17
C SER A 886 -6.14 5.53 30.03
N LEU A 887 -5.76 5.89 28.79
CA LEU A 887 -4.71 6.87 28.53
C LEU A 887 -5.09 8.28 29.00
N ARG A 888 -6.36 8.70 28.78
CA ARG A 888 -6.87 9.99 29.29
C ARG A 888 -6.89 10.05 30.80
N ASP A 889 -7.32 8.98 31.46
CA ASP A 889 -7.32 8.86 32.92
C ASP A 889 -5.88 8.88 33.47
N ALA A 890 -4.91 8.35 32.71
CA ALA A 890 -3.48 8.43 33.02
C ALA A 890 -2.85 9.82 32.75
N GLY A 891 -3.59 10.75 32.13
CA GLY A 891 -3.14 12.13 31.87
C GLY A 891 -2.72 12.43 30.42
N TYR A 892 -2.95 11.49 29.49
CA TYR A 892 -2.59 11.64 28.07
C TYR A 892 -3.85 11.91 27.23
N GLY A 893 -3.93 13.08 26.61
CA GLY A 893 -5.11 13.59 25.92
C GLY A 893 -5.48 12.92 24.59
N PHE A 894 -5.48 11.59 24.51
CA PHE A 894 -5.91 10.88 23.31
C PHE A 894 -7.38 11.12 22.96
N ASP A 895 -7.66 11.16 21.67
CA ASP A 895 -9.01 11.18 21.13
C ASP A 895 -9.25 9.95 20.25
N ILE A 896 -10.40 9.29 20.42
CA ILE A 896 -10.75 8.09 19.63
C ILE A 896 -10.82 8.41 18.13
N SER A 897 -11.11 9.67 17.76
CA SER A 897 -11.11 10.13 16.37
C SER A 897 -9.75 9.97 15.68
N TRP A 898 -8.64 9.90 16.43
CA TRP A 898 -7.30 9.64 15.88
C TRP A 898 -7.13 8.20 15.38
N PHE A 899 -8.02 7.28 15.77
CA PHE A 899 -8.00 5.88 15.32
C PHE A 899 -9.00 5.60 14.19
N GLU A 900 -9.92 6.51 13.88
CA GLU A 900 -10.93 6.35 12.82
C GLU A 900 -10.34 6.05 11.41
N PRO A 901 -9.19 6.62 11.01
CA PRO A 901 -8.53 6.22 9.76
C PRO A 901 -8.12 4.74 9.76
N PHE A 902 -7.68 4.20 10.89
CA PHE A 902 -7.34 2.77 11.02
C PHE A 902 -8.57 1.89 10.98
N PHE A 903 -9.67 2.29 11.63
CA PHE A 903 -10.94 1.56 11.53
C PHE A 903 -11.46 1.55 10.10
N SER A 904 -11.36 2.67 9.39
CA SER A 904 -11.80 2.77 7.99
C SER A 904 -10.93 1.93 7.05
N PHE A 905 -9.62 1.84 7.33
CA PHE A 905 -8.68 1.00 6.59
C PHE A 905 -8.86 -0.49 6.87
N ARG A 906 -8.99 -0.87 8.15
CA ARG A 906 -9.08 -2.27 8.59
C ARG A 906 -10.47 -2.88 8.36
N PHE A 907 -11.52 -2.09 8.56
CA PHE A 907 -12.93 -2.48 8.47
C PHE A 907 -13.66 -1.64 7.41
N PRO A 908 -13.31 -1.81 6.11
CA PRO A 908 -13.87 -1.00 5.05
C PRO A 908 -15.40 -1.11 4.99
N PHE A 909 -16.03 0.04 4.76
CA PHE A 909 -17.47 0.17 4.58
C PHE A 909 -17.89 -0.46 3.25
N LEU A 910 -18.90 -1.34 3.28
CA LEU A 910 -19.42 -2.00 2.08
C LEU A 910 -20.70 -1.36 1.58
N GLY A 911 -21.59 -0.95 2.48
CA GLY A 911 -22.88 -0.39 2.11
C GLY A 911 -23.77 -0.10 3.31
N GLN A 912 -24.83 0.65 3.06
CA GLN A 912 -25.86 0.94 4.05
C GLN A 912 -27.24 1.00 3.40
N LEU A 913 -28.27 0.75 4.19
CA LEU A 913 -29.67 0.84 3.80
C LEU A 913 -30.44 1.56 4.90
N GLN A 914 -31.16 2.63 4.53
CA GLN A 914 -32.04 3.39 5.42
C GLN A 914 -33.50 3.06 5.08
N VAL A 915 -34.27 2.64 6.08
CA VAL A 915 -35.69 2.28 5.95
C VAL A 915 -36.44 2.86 7.13
N ASP A 916 -37.26 3.89 6.89
CA ASP A 916 -37.87 4.69 7.95
C ASP A 916 -36.80 5.12 8.98
N ASP A 917 -36.97 4.78 10.26
CA ASP A 917 -36.01 5.06 11.34
C ASP A 917 -34.93 3.96 11.52
N ILE A 918 -34.99 2.89 10.73
CA ILE A 918 -34.06 1.75 10.80
C ILE A 918 -32.90 1.99 9.83
N ASN A 919 -31.69 2.04 10.36
CA ASN A 919 -30.46 2.09 9.57
C ASN A 919 -29.72 0.75 9.69
N ILE A 920 -29.33 0.19 8.55
CA ILE A 920 -28.55 -1.04 8.44
C ILE A 920 -27.21 -0.69 7.80
N GLU A 921 -26.12 -0.90 8.51
CA GLU A 921 -24.74 -0.71 8.03
C GLU A 921 -24.05 -2.08 7.88
N ILE A 922 -23.35 -2.28 6.77
CA ILE A 922 -22.53 -3.47 6.51
C ILE A 922 -21.08 -3.05 6.33
N ARG A 923 -20.20 -3.64 7.14
CA ARG A 923 -18.75 -3.47 7.06
C ARG A 923 -18.06 -4.82 6.92
N MET A 924 -16.90 -4.83 6.28
CA MET A 924 -15.99 -5.96 6.40
C MET A 924 -15.57 -6.15 7.85
N ALA A 925 -15.47 -7.41 8.27
CA ALA A 925 -14.92 -7.82 9.55
C ALA A 925 -13.70 -8.72 9.32
N ILE A 926 -12.94 -8.99 10.37
CA ILE A 926 -11.74 -9.82 10.27
C ILE A 926 -12.14 -11.30 10.31
N GLU A 927 -11.53 -12.09 9.44
CA GLU A 927 -11.64 -13.54 9.44
C GLU A 927 -10.23 -14.16 9.47
N PRO A 928 -9.89 -14.97 10.48
CA PRO A 928 -8.59 -15.61 10.54
C PRO A 928 -8.50 -16.70 9.47
N TRP A 929 -7.46 -16.66 8.64
CA TRP A 929 -7.21 -17.74 7.69
C TRP A 929 -6.36 -18.83 8.31
N HIS A 930 -6.84 -20.06 8.25
CA HIS A 930 -6.13 -21.19 8.83
C HIS A 930 -5.14 -21.79 7.83
N VAL A 931 -3.95 -22.10 8.32
CA VAL A 931 -2.99 -22.93 7.59
C VAL A 931 -3.52 -24.36 7.54
N LEU A 932 -3.55 -24.92 6.34
CA LEU A 932 -4.03 -26.27 6.05
C LEU A 932 -2.94 -27.32 6.28
N GLY A 933 -3.34 -28.58 6.18
CA GLY A 933 -2.41 -29.72 6.18
C GLY A 933 -1.39 -29.62 5.05
N GLU A 934 -0.26 -30.30 5.23
CA GLU A 934 0.80 -30.37 4.23
C GLU A 934 0.33 -31.11 2.98
N GLU A 935 0.60 -30.52 1.81
CA GLU A 935 0.35 -31.12 0.51
C GLU A 935 1.64 -31.21 -0.31
N MET A 936 1.78 -32.27 -1.12
CA MET A 936 2.89 -32.39 -2.06
C MET A 936 2.63 -31.50 -3.28
N SER A 937 3.53 -30.56 -3.53
CA SER A 937 3.62 -29.79 -4.76
C SER A 937 4.73 -30.32 -5.67
N SER A 938 4.77 -29.84 -6.93
CA SER A 938 5.86 -30.15 -7.86
C SER A 938 7.24 -29.65 -7.40
N THR A 939 7.28 -28.74 -6.42
CA THR A 939 8.50 -28.12 -5.90
C THR A 939 8.82 -28.52 -4.45
N GLY A 940 7.99 -29.32 -3.79
CA GLY A 940 8.23 -29.77 -2.41
C GLY A 940 6.95 -29.97 -1.62
N THR A 941 7.00 -29.71 -0.31
CA THR A 941 5.82 -29.72 0.56
C THR A 941 5.33 -28.29 0.74
N ALA A 942 4.06 -28.04 0.47
CA ALA A 942 3.43 -26.73 0.65
C ALA A 942 2.37 -26.80 1.75
N ARG A 943 2.19 -25.69 2.46
CA ARG A 943 1.08 -25.50 3.41
C ARG A 943 0.20 -24.39 2.88
N PHE A 944 -0.98 -24.74 2.37
CA PHE A 944 -1.94 -23.77 1.88
C PHE A 944 -2.61 -23.01 3.03
N VAL A 945 -3.16 -21.84 2.72
CA VAL A 945 -3.96 -21.04 3.65
C VAL A 945 -5.38 -20.98 3.10
N ASP A 946 -6.37 -21.29 3.94
CA ASP A 946 -7.78 -21.23 3.52
C ASP A 946 -8.30 -19.79 3.52
N SER A 947 -8.05 -19.08 2.42
CA SER A 947 -8.56 -17.73 2.17
C SER A 947 -9.95 -17.72 1.51
N SER A 948 -10.66 -18.86 1.50
CA SER A 948 -12.02 -18.96 0.94
C SER A 948 -13.10 -18.35 1.83
N LEU A 949 -12.77 -18.08 3.08
CA LEU A 949 -13.68 -17.59 4.10
C LEU A 949 -13.49 -16.10 4.33
N GLU A 950 -14.63 -15.42 4.47
CA GLU A 950 -14.69 -14.01 4.81
C GLU A 950 -15.76 -13.77 5.87
N ARG A 951 -15.71 -12.58 6.44
CA ARG A 951 -16.67 -12.13 7.46
C ARG A 951 -17.10 -10.70 7.20
N VAL A 952 -18.38 -10.43 7.39
CA VAL A 952 -18.93 -9.08 7.48
C VAL A 952 -19.57 -8.88 8.84
N GLN A 953 -19.59 -7.63 9.32
CA GLN A 953 -20.43 -7.22 10.43
C GLN A 953 -21.64 -6.49 9.87
N VAL A 954 -22.82 -6.87 10.36
CA VAL A 954 -24.04 -6.09 10.22
C VAL A 954 -24.24 -5.32 11.51
N LYS A 955 -24.49 -4.01 11.41
CA LYS A 955 -24.97 -3.16 12.50
C LYS A 955 -26.34 -2.61 12.13
N VAL A 956 -27.32 -2.79 13.00
CA VAL A 956 -28.69 -2.29 12.82
C VAL A 956 -29.02 -1.33 13.97
N SER A 957 -29.51 -0.14 13.66
CA SER A 957 -29.94 0.87 14.62
C SER A 957 -31.36 1.32 14.34
N GLY A 958 -32.14 1.62 15.39
CA GLY A 958 -33.57 1.96 15.28
C GLY A 958 -34.50 0.75 15.21
N LEU A 959 -33.98 -0.47 15.43
CA LEU A 959 -34.73 -1.71 15.31
C LEU A 959 -35.65 -1.94 16.53
N THR A 960 -36.93 -2.22 16.28
CA THR A 960 -37.83 -2.77 17.29
C THR A 960 -37.74 -4.30 17.28
N ASP A 961 -37.08 -4.88 18.28
CA ASP A 961 -36.79 -6.31 18.40
C ASP A 961 -38.03 -7.20 18.40
N SER A 962 -39.14 -6.74 18.99
CA SER A 962 -40.41 -7.47 19.03
C SER A 962 -41.16 -7.51 17.71
N ARG A 963 -40.71 -6.76 16.70
CA ARG A 963 -41.39 -6.61 15.41
C ARG A 963 -40.53 -7.09 14.25
N TYR A 964 -39.27 -6.71 14.21
CA TYR A 964 -38.41 -6.97 13.07
C TYR A 964 -37.41 -8.07 13.37
N THR A 965 -37.19 -8.93 12.39
CA THR A 965 -36.11 -9.91 12.37
C THR A 965 -35.24 -9.63 11.16
N PHE A 966 -33.93 -9.76 11.34
CA PHE A 966 -32.98 -9.60 10.25
C PHE A 966 -32.49 -10.96 9.77
N LEU A 967 -32.55 -11.19 8.47
CA LEU A 967 -32.18 -12.45 7.84
C LEU A 967 -30.97 -12.25 6.92
N CYS A 968 -30.11 -13.25 6.80
CA CYS A 968 -29.12 -13.33 5.74
C CYS A 968 -29.29 -14.67 5.01
N ASN A 969 -29.51 -14.62 3.69
CA ASN A 969 -29.85 -15.78 2.87
C ASN A 969 -31.03 -16.59 3.47
N GLY A 970 -32.00 -15.88 4.06
CA GLY A 970 -33.19 -16.45 4.71
C GLY A 970 -32.99 -17.08 6.08
N ILE A 971 -31.76 -17.04 6.60
CA ILE A 971 -31.43 -17.55 7.93
C ILE A 971 -31.44 -16.38 8.90
N LYS A 972 -32.07 -16.57 10.05
CA LYS A 972 -32.13 -15.54 11.11
C LYS A 972 -30.73 -15.23 11.63
N ILE A 973 -30.37 -13.95 11.57
CA ILE A 973 -29.11 -13.45 12.13
C ILE A 973 -29.26 -13.32 13.65
N PRO A 974 -28.32 -13.86 14.45
CA PRO A 974 -28.30 -13.72 15.91
C PRO A 974 -27.85 -12.30 16.28
N LEU A 975 -28.76 -11.34 16.14
CA LEU A 975 -28.52 -9.95 16.51
C LEU A 975 -28.32 -9.82 18.02
N VAL A 976 -27.16 -9.30 18.42
CA VAL A 976 -26.81 -9.06 19.83
C VAL A 976 -26.85 -7.56 20.12
N SER A 977 -27.46 -7.17 21.24
CA SER A 977 -27.54 -5.77 21.65
C SER A 977 -26.17 -5.19 21.96
N THR A 978 -25.92 -3.95 21.54
CA THR A 978 -24.70 -3.21 21.88
C THR A 978 -24.77 -2.53 23.25
N GLY A 979 -25.93 -2.57 23.91
CA GLY A 979 -26.25 -1.80 25.12
C GLY A 979 -26.96 -0.48 24.84
N ILE A 980 -27.01 -0.03 23.58
CA ILE A 980 -27.82 1.12 23.15
C ILE A 980 -29.20 0.60 22.72
N GLN A 981 -30.26 1.27 23.18
CA GLN A 981 -31.63 0.88 22.86
C GLN A 981 -31.88 0.91 21.35
N GLY A 982 -32.36 -0.20 20.80
CA GLY A 982 -32.64 -0.32 19.37
C GLY A 982 -31.41 -0.52 18.49
N GLU A 983 -30.22 -0.73 19.08
CA GLU A 983 -28.98 -1.00 18.35
C GLU A 983 -28.48 -2.43 18.59
N TYR A 984 -28.22 -3.13 17.49
CA TYR A 984 -27.80 -4.53 17.47
C TYR A 984 -26.71 -4.77 16.45
N ILE A 985 -25.87 -5.78 16.68
CA ILE A 985 -24.80 -6.20 15.78
C ILE A 985 -24.79 -7.73 15.64
N ALA A 986 -24.22 -8.21 14.53
CA ALA A 986 -23.82 -9.59 14.37
C ALA A 986 -22.73 -9.72 13.31
N GLY A 987 -21.82 -10.69 13.51
CA GLY A 987 -20.93 -11.19 12.46
C GLY A 987 -21.64 -12.20 11.56
N VAL A 988 -21.35 -12.16 10.27
CA VAL A 988 -21.76 -13.20 9.30
C VAL A 988 -20.50 -13.73 8.64
N ARG A 989 -20.16 -14.98 8.95
CA ARG A 989 -19.07 -15.75 8.34
C ARG A 989 -19.63 -16.56 7.17
N TYR A 990 -18.98 -16.46 6.02
CA TYR A 990 -19.46 -17.06 4.78
C TYR A 990 -18.30 -17.49 3.87
N ARG A 991 -18.61 -18.38 2.92
CA ARG A 991 -17.70 -18.78 1.86
C ARG A 991 -17.80 -17.84 0.67
N ALA A 992 -16.73 -17.11 0.40
CA ALA A 992 -16.62 -16.11 -0.66
C ALA A 992 -16.31 -16.74 -2.03
N TRP A 993 -15.47 -17.77 -2.06
CA TRP A 993 -15.11 -18.52 -3.28
C TRP A 993 -14.78 -19.98 -2.94
N GLN A 994 -14.54 -20.85 -3.92
CA GLN A 994 -14.33 -22.28 -3.70
C GLN A 994 -12.99 -22.76 -4.29
N PRO A 995 -11.89 -22.75 -3.52
CA PRO A 995 -10.64 -23.36 -3.93
C PRO A 995 -10.71 -24.89 -3.96
N PRO A 996 -9.78 -25.54 -4.70
CA PRO A 996 -9.63 -26.99 -4.64
C PRO A 996 -9.17 -27.51 -3.27
N SER A 997 -8.39 -26.72 -2.52
CA SER A 997 -7.96 -27.03 -1.14
C SER A 997 -8.52 -26.00 -0.16
N ALA A 998 -9.29 -26.47 0.82
CA ALA A 998 -9.93 -25.69 1.90
C ALA A 998 -10.27 -26.60 3.08
N LEU A 999 -10.58 -26.03 4.25
CA LEU A 999 -10.99 -26.79 5.45
C LEU A 999 -12.22 -27.68 5.20
N HIS A 1000 -13.15 -27.23 4.35
CA HIS A 1000 -14.39 -27.96 4.05
C HIS A 1000 -14.69 -27.90 2.54
N PRO A 1001 -14.02 -28.65 1.66
CA PRO A 1001 -14.07 -28.44 0.20
C PRO A 1001 -15.45 -28.68 -0.43
N THR A 1002 -16.32 -29.44 0.23
CA THR A 1002 -17.67 -29.81 -0.23
C THR A 1002 -18.73 -28.72 -0.06
N ILE A 1003 -18.44 -27.67 0.71
CA ILE A 1003 -19.39 -26.57 0.97
C ILE A 1003 -19.31 -25.56 -0.19
N GLY A 1004 -20.41 -25.30 -0.88
CA GLY A 1004 -20.43 -24.32 -1.98
C GLY A 1004 -20.27 -22.87 -1.50
N VAL A 1005 -20.12 -21.93 -2.44
CA VAL A 1005 -20.09 -20.48 -2.20
C VAL A 1005 -21.44 -19.98 -1.63
N ASP A 1006 -21.40 -18.96 -0.76
CA ASP A 1006 -22.58 -18.36 -0.09
C ASP A 1006 -23.11 -17.08 -0.78
N THR A 1007 -22.35 -16.51 -1.70
CA THR A 1007 -22.64 -15.21 -2.30
C THR A 1007 -23.59 -15.33 -3.50
N PRO A 1008 -24.44 -14.32 -3.78
CA PRO A 1008 -24.58 -13.06 -3.04
C PRO A 1008 -25.17 -13.25 -1.64
N LEU A 1009 -24.74 -12.40 -0.70
CA LEU A 1009 -25.38 -12.29 0.60
C LEU A 1009 -26.61 -11.40 0.44
N VAL A 1010 -27.79 -11.94 0.68
CA VAL A 1010 -29.06 -11.21 0.67
C VAL A 1010 -29.48 -10.97 2.10
N PHE A 1011 -29.57 -9.70 2.48
CA PHE A 1011 -29.96 -9.29 3.82
C PHE A 1011 -31.39 -8.75 3.81
N ASP A 1012 -32.33 -9.43 4.46
CA ASP A 1012 -33.74 -9.05 4.51
C ASP A 1012 -34.13 -8.50 5.89
N LEU A 1013 -34.77 -7.34 5.91
CA LEU A 1013 -35.49 -6.82 7.07
C LEU A 1013 -36.92 -7.37 7.04
N PHE A 1014 -37.18 -8.39 7.85
CA PHE A 1014 -38.46 -9.10 7.90
C PHE A 1014 -39.36 -8.55 9.02
N ASP A 1015 -40.52 -8.03 8.67
CA ASP A 1015 -41.55 -7.61 9.62
C ASP A 1015 -42.39 -8.83 10.03
N THR A 1016 -42.23 -9.27 11.27
CA THR A 1016 -42.93 -10.45 11.82
C THR A 1016 -44.42 -10.22 11.99
N TRP A 1017 -44.88 -8.97 12.10
CA TRP A 1017 -46.30 -8.66 12.25
C TRP A 1017 -47.05 -8.77 10.92
N THR A 1018 -46.40 -8.36 9.83
CA THR A 1018 -46.98 -8.42 8.47
C THR A 1018 -46.55 -9.66 7.69
N GLN A 1019 -45.57 -10.40 8.19
CA GLN A 1019 -44.93 -11.56 7.56
C GLN A 1019 -44.36 -11.25 6.17
N LYS A 1020 -43.72 -10.09 6.02
CA LYS A 1020 -43.15 -9.61 4.75
C LYS A 1020 -41.75 -9.04 4.96
N SER A 1021 -40.91 -9.21 3.94
CA SER A 1021 -39.67 -8.41 3.83
C SER A 1021 -40.07 -6.97 3.50
N VAL A 1022 -39.72 -6.02 4.36
CA VAL A 1022 -40.01 -4.59 4.16
C VAL A 1022 -38.90 -3.88 3.39
N ALA A 1023 -37.69 -4.43 3.44
CA ALA A 1023 -36.54 -3.94 2.70
C ALA A 1023 -35.44 -5.01 2.66
N ALA A 1024 -34.53 -4.91 1.69
CA ALA A 1024 -33.37 -5.77 1.62
C ALA A 1024 -32.21 -5.08 0.91
N CYS A 1025 -31.00 -5.50 1.22
CA CYS A 1025 -29.80 -5.16 0.48
C CYS A 1025 -29.02 -6.42 0.11
N GLN A 1026 -28.19 -6.32 -0.92
CA GLN A 1026 -27.37 -7.41 -1.42
C GLN A 1026 -25.90 -7.03 -1.42
N TYR A 1027 -25.04 -7.98 -1.06
CA TYR A 1027 -23.60 -7.87 -1.18
C TYR A 1027 -23.03 -9.02 -2.01
N HIS A 1028 -22.19 -8.67 -2.98
CA HIS A 1028 -21.52 -9.60 -3.87
C HIS A 1028 -20.02 -9.63 -3.58
N VAL A 1029 -19.35 -10.77 -3.73
CA VAL A 1029 -17.88 -10.84 -3.61
C VAL A 1029 -17.19 -10.37 -4.89
N SER A 1030 -17.77 -10.70 -6.04
CA SER A 1030 -17.36 -10.25 -7.36
C SER A 1030 -18.43 -9.36 -8.01
N HIS A 1031 -18.09 -8.69 -9.11
CA HIS A 1031 -19.04 -7.81 -9.78
C HIS A 1031 -20.28 -8.60 -10.27
N PRO A 1032 -21.51 -8.19 -9.92
CA PRO A 1032 -22.74 -8.96 -10.18
C PRO A 1032 -23.01 -9.22 -11.67
N GLY A 1033 -22.53 -8.34 -12.56
CA GLY A 1033 -22.58 -8.54 -14.00
C GLY A 1033 -21.65 -9.62 -14.56
N GLY A 1034 -20.88 -10.33 -13.72
CA GLY A 1034 -19.94 -11.37 -14.16
C GLY A 1034 -18.59 -10.83 -14.67
N ARG A 1035 -18.27 -9.56 -14.38
CA ARG A 1035 -16.95 -8.99 -14.60
C ARG A 1035 -15.98 -9.53 -13.56
N SER A 1036 -15.00 -10.28 -14.03
CA SER A 1036 -13.82 -10.62 -13.26
C SER A 1036 -12.67 -9.74 -13.75
N TYR A 1037 -11.97 -9.08 -12.83
CA TYR A 1037 -10.79 -8.32 -13.16
C TYR A 1037 -9.58 -9.27 -13.13
N ASP A 1038 -8.81 -9.28 -14.22
CA ASP A 1038 -7.54 -10.03 -14.28
C ASP A 1038 -6.37 -9.21 -13.74
N THR A 1039 -6.57 -7.91 -13.51
CA THR A 1039 -5.55 -6.96 -13.06
C THR A 1039 -5.90 -6.34 -11.72
N TYR A 1040 -4.88 -5.95 -10.97
CA TYR A 1040 -5.07 -5.17 -9.76
C TYR A 1040 -5.47 -3.72 -10.08
N PRO A 1041 -6.18 -3.02 -9.18
CA PRO A 1041 -6.48 -1.61 -9.34
C PRO A 1041 -5.21 -0.78 -9.51
N VAL A 1042 -5.21 0.16 -10.46
CA VAL A 1042 -4.05 1.04 -10.70
C VAL A 1042 -3.97 2.21 -9.72
N ASN A 1043 -5.08 2.53 -9.04
CA ASN A 1043 -5.16 3.60 -8.04
C ASN A 1043 -6.35 3.39 -7.07
N SER A 1044 -6.44 4.25 -6.06
CA SER A 1044 -7.49 4.21 -5.04
C SER A 1044 -8.91 4.46 -5.58
N TYR A 1045 -9.06 5.30 -6.63
CA TYR A 1045 -10.35 5.56 -7.27
C TYR A 1045 -10.92 4.28 -7.91
N GLU A 1046 -10.11 3.56 -8.68
CA GLU A 1046 -10.52 2.29 -9.27
C GLU A 1046 -10.85 1.26 -8.17
N ALA A 1047 -10.00 1.15 -7.15
CA ALA A 1047 -10.20 0.23 -6.03
C ALA A 1047 -11.53 0.50 -5.31
N GLU A 1048 -11.82 1.76 -4.99
CA GLU A 1048 -13.08 2.17 -4.37
C GLU A 1048 -14.29 1.88 -5.27
N SER A 1049 -14.20 2.14 -6.57
CA SER A 1049 -15.27 1.84 -7.53
C SER A 1049 -15.62 0.34 -7.59
N ARG A 1050 -14.60 -0.54 -7.45
CA ARG A 1050 -14.80 -2.00 -7.39
C ARG A 1050 -15.46 -2.45 -6.09
N ILE A 1051 -15.27 -1.73 -4.98
CA ILE A 1051 -15.97 -2.00 -3.72
C ILE A 1051 -17.44 -1.60 -3.84
N ILE A 1052 -17.73 -0.40 -4.33
CA ILE A 1052 -19.09 0.16 -4.37
C ILE A 1052 -20.00 -0.62 -5.31
N SER A 1053 -19.50 -1.08 -6.46
CA SER A 1053 -20.28 -1.83 -7.45
C SER A 1053 -20.75 -3.22 -6.96
N ARG A 1054 -20.31 -3.65 -5.78
CA ARG A 1054 -20.65 -4.93 -5.16
C ARG A 1054 -21.80 -4.86 -4.16
N PHE A 1055 -22.31 -3.67 -3.86
CA PHE A 1055 -23.42 -3.49 -2.92
C PHE A 1055 -24.64 -2.90 -3.61
N PHE A 1056 -25.80 -3.52 -3.43
CA PHE A 1056 -27.09 -3.01 -3.86
C PHE A 1056 -27.99 -2.75 -2.65
N ASP A 1057 -28.63 -1.59 -2.62
CA ASP A 1057 -29.61 -1.19 -1.60
C ASP A 1057 -31.04 -1.66 -1.94
N PHE A 1058 -31.17 -2.60 -2.88
CA PHE A 1058 -32.43 -3.20 -3.31
C PHE A 1058 -32.32 -4.72 -3.46
N GLY A 1059 -33.43 -5.37 -3.86
CA GLY A 1059 -33.48 -6.81 -4.13
C GLY A 1059 -34.30 -7.62 -3.12
N HIS A 1060 -35.27 -6.99 -2.45
CA HIS A 1060 -36.17 -7.63 -1.49
C HIS A 1060 -37.17 -8.59 -2.16
N SER A 1061 -37.51 -9.66 -1.45
CA SER A 1061 -38.54 -10.60 -1.89
C SER A 1061 -39.93 -10.14 -1.41
N ILE A 1062 -40.79 -9.67 -2.33
CA ILE A 1062 -42.12 -9.09 -2.03
C ILE A 1062 -43.17 -10.17 -1.62
N GLY A 1063 -42.84 -11.46 -1.75
CA GLY A 1063 -43.79 -12.58 -1.63
C GLY A 1063 -44.10 -13.05 -0.20
N LEU A 1064 -45.30 -13.60 -0.02
CA LEU A 1064 -45.65 -14.46 1.13
C LEU A 1064 -44.77 -15.72 1.08
N VAL A 1065 -43.89 -15.88 2.06
CA VAL A 1065 -43.00 -17.04 2.16
C VAL A 1065 -43.81 -18.27 2.59
N GLU A 1066 -44.38 -19.02 1.66
CA GLU A 1066 -44.93 -20.36 1.95
C GLU A 1066 -43.86 -21.47 1.77
N PRO A 1067 -43.68 -22.36 2.75
CA PRO A 1067 -42.62 -23.37 2.73
C PRO A 1067 -42.97 -24.53 1.78
N THR A 1068 -42.02 -24.94 0.94
CA THR A 1068 -42.05 -26.28 0.32
C THR A 1068 -40.65 -26.78 0.00
N ILE A 1069 -40.37 -28.00 0.48
CA ILE A 1069 -39.20 -28.83 0.17
C ILE A 1069 -39.25 -29.16 -1.32
N ASN A 1070 -38.16 -28.97 -2.08
CA ASN A 1070 -38.07 -29.53 -3.43
C ASN A 1070 -36.79 -30.31 -3.69
N GLN A 1071 -37.03 -31.49 -4.25
CA GLN A 1071 -36.10 -32.51 -4.72
C GLN A 1071 -35.32 -32.04 -5.95
N ALA A 1072 -34.14 -32.64 -6.11
CA ALA A 1072 -33.20 -32.39 -7.19
C ALA A 1072 -33.70 -32.86 -8.57
N THR A 1073 -33.32 -32.14 -9.62
CA THR A 1073 -33.20 -32.69 -10.98
C THR A 1073 -31.95 -32.15 -11.67
N ALA A 1074 -31.23 -33.07 -12.30
CA ALA A 1074 -29.93 -32.90 -12.93
C ALA A 1074 -30.04 -32.50 -14.41
N GLY A 1075 -29.00 -31.81 -14.89
CA GLY A 1075 -28.48 -31.94 -16.25
C GLY A 1075 -28.93 -30.91 -17.29
N GLY A 1076 -27.98 -30.10 -17.78
CA GLY A 1076 -28.08 -29.44 -19.08
C GLY A 1076 -27.47 -28.04 -19.14
N ARG A 1077 -26.45 -27.84 -20.00
CA ARG A 1077 -25.83 -26.55 -20.30
C ARG A 1077 -26.82 -25.59 -20.97
N PHE A 1078 -27.22 -24.53 -20.27
CA PHE A 1078 -27.74 -23.28 -20.85
C PHE A 1078 -27.37 -22.10 -19.95
N ILE A 1079 -27.23 -20.93 -20.59
CA ILE A 1079 -26.87 -19.62 -20.04
C ILE A 1079 -27.70 -19.33 -18.77
N THR A 1080 -27.03 -19.20 -17.63
CA THR A 1080 -27.67 -19.03 -16.32
C THR A 1080 -28.20 -17.61 -16.15
N LYS A 1081 -29.45 -17.36 -16.56
CA LYS A 1081 -30.30 -16.41 -15.81
C LYS A 1081 -30.74 -17.13 -14.54
N MET A 1082 -30.07 -16.90 -13.41
CA MET A 1082 -30.59 -17.30 -12.10
C MET A 1082 -31.78 -16.40 -11.73
N ASN A 1083 -32.96 -16.69 -12.29
CA ASN A 1083 -34.23 -16.22 -11.73
C ASN A 1083 -34.73 -17.25 -10.70
N ILE A 1084 -33.92 -17.53 -9.67
CA ILE A 1084 -34.41 -18.27 -8.50
C ILE A 1084 -34.76 -17.20 -7.47
N LEU A 1085 -36.05 -16.88 -7.37
CA LEU A 1085 -36.58 -16.23 -6.17
C LEU A 1085 -36.20 -17.14 -4.99
N PRO A 1086 -35.44 -16.67 -4.01
CA PRO A 1086 -35.05 -17.52 -2.91
C PRO A 1086 -36.29 -17.93 -2.11
N LYS A 1087 -36.54 -19.24 -2.06
CA LYS A 1087 -37.53 -19.83 -1.16
C LYS A 1087 -36.84 -20.11 0.17
N TYR A 1088 -37.07 -19.24 1.14
CA TYR A 1088 -36.46 -19.37 2.45
C TYR A 1088 -37.35 -20.20 3.39
N THR A 1089 -36.76 -21.20 4.03
CA THR A 1089 -37.35 -21.76 5.26
C THR A 1089 -36.72 -20.97 6.39
N ILE A 1090 -37.52 -20.22 7.17
CA ILE A 1090 -37.04 -19.62 8.43
C ILE A 1090 -36.62 -20.80 9.31
N THR A 1091 -35.33 -21.09 9.31
CA THR A 1091 -34.74 -22.13 10.15
C THR A 1091 -34.47 -21.51 11.50
N ASN A 1092 -34.85 -22.23 12.57
CA ASN A 1092 -34.59 -21.76 13.92
C ASN A 1092 -33.08 -21.59 14.14
N GLU A 1093 -32.77 -20.52 14.85
CA GLU A 1093 -31.43 -20.06 15.20
C GLU A 1093 -30.62 -21.16 15.88
N VAL A 1094 -29.43 -21.49 15.36
CA VAL A 1094 -28.44 -22.32 16.06
C VAL A 1094 -27.37 -21.40 16.63
N ILE A 1095 -27.67 -20.79 17.78
CA ILE A 1095 -26.66 -20.01 18.52
C ILE A 1095 -25.51 -20.97 18.88
N ASN A 1096 -24.31 -20.66 18.40
CA ASN A 1096 -23.13 -21.37 18.82
C ASN A 1096 -22.73 -20.85 20.21
N PRO A 1097 -22.69 -21.68 21.27
CA PRO A 1097 -22.26 -21.21 22.59
C PRO A 1097 -20.83 -20.68 22.59
N ASP A 1098 -19.97 -21.17 21.69
CA ASP A 1098 -18.58 -20.71 21.57
C ASP A 1098 -18.44 -19.45 20.69
N TYR A 1099 -19.43 -19.17 19.83
CA TYR A 1099 -19.45 -18.03 18.91
C TYR A 1099 -20.85 -17.34 18.88
N PRO A 1100 -21.34 -16.80 20.00
CA PRO A 1100 -22.68 -16.21 20.07
C PRO A 1100 -22.86 -14.94 19.24
N TYR A 1101 -21.78 -14.24 18.87
CA TYR A 1101 -21.84 -13.00 18.09
C TYR A 1101 -21.71 -13.22 16.58
N THR A 1102 -21.34 -14.42 16.13
CA THR A 1102 -21.08 -14.73 14.72
C THR A 1102 -21.95 -15.86 14.20
N MET A 1103 -22.74 -15.58 13.17
CA MET A 1103 -23.43 -16.60 12.38
C MET A 1103 -22.52 -17.17 11.31
N ASP A 1104 -22.37 -18.50 11.26
CA ASP A 1104 -21.63 -19.20 10.21
C ASP A 1104 -22.59 -19.86 9.21
N LEU A 1105 -22.71 -19.29 8.01
CA LEU A 1105 -23.62 -19.77 6.96
C LEU A 1105 -23.32 -21.21 6.52
N ARG A 1106 -22.07 -21.66 6.68
CA ARG A 1106 -21.64 -23.00 6.27
C ARG A 1106 -22.32 -24.10 7.08
N ARG A 1107 -22.75 -23.81 8.31
CA ARG A 1107 -23.45 -24.76 9.19
C ARG A 1107 -24.85 -25.13 8.69
N TYR A 1108 -25.42 -24.34 7.79
CA TYR A 1108 -26.77 -24.54 7.26
C TYR A 1108 -26.78 -25.31 5.93
N LYS A 1109 -25.62 -25.70 5.40
CA LYS A 1109 -25.49 -26.51 4.18
C LYS A 1109 -25.33 -27.99 4.53
N ASN A 1110 -26.31 -28.82 4.17
CA ASN A 1110 -26.27 -30.26 4.41
C ASN A 1110 -25.49 -31.00 3.33
N ALA A 1111 -24.62 -31.94 3.72
CA ALA A 1111 -23.85 -32.80 2.81
C ALA A 1111 -24.70 -33.81 2.00
N LYS A 1112 -26.02 -33.89 2.23
CA LYS A 1112 -26.90 -34.95 1.70
C LYS A 1112 -27.26 -34.83 0.20
N ASN A 1113 -26.69 -33.88 -0.54
CA ASN A 1113 -26.96 -33.67 -1.97
C ASN A 1113 -25.69 -33.72 -2.85
N LEU A 1114 -24.61 -34.34 -2.37
CA LEU A 1114 -23.43 -34.66 -3.20
C LEU A 1114 -23.55 -36.04 -3.84
#